data_AF-A0A086QIC6-F1
#
_entry.id   AF-A0A086QIC6-F1
#
_cell.length_a   1.000
_cell.length_b   1.000
_cell.length_c   1.000
_cell.angle_alpha   90.00
_cell.angle_beta   90.00
_cell.angle_gamma   90.00
#
_symmetry.space_group_name_H-M   'P 1'
#
loop_
_entity.id
_entity.type
_entity.pdbx_description
1 polymer ?
#
loop_
_entity_poly.entity_id
_entity_poly.type
_entity_poly.pdbx_seq_one_letter_code
_entity_poly.pdbx_strand_id
1 'polypeptide(L)'
;MYLPSKIGQKGDEVDKMKSANEEASPSGSSSGRSTKSSGVFPTFSVAAIPPRAAVSSLATRGIFDLSERPKEISCRNDDAFVAHGAYLLFNAIKRKLTESSYAKVVIGLSGGSTPLPIYSALRHLALASADHEPGRAATHLATAVPEFSEELQRDAKGSDSALDWTRVFFFLVDERYVHPTHADSNQRSIRKHLLGQPNGVACDQPGAECGGDVLPVPEKNLIFPDTSLPLEDCIVKYRSALLELLAATQQIDLVTLGLGPDGHIASIFPPLSEEDLKEQMNPNPIVLHTTTSRFAGFDRITVSLQLLCGAHQKVFFLKGDEKIRLWRDMQDDARSKSVAEFPALAVLQSGNVKVVAVPPLDVHEEHLQQQLRADRTFLSVVVLGASGDLAHKKTYPALFSLFCEGLLPPHFHIVGYARSKMTFDQFWEKISQKLKSLSSFFCRRASAIDLLASFKSHCSYLQGLYDRPADFANLGNHLKEVEGDAEQVGRVLYLALPPDVFLPSVKSYRQSCWNTKGWNRVVVEKPFGRDLKSSDKLSASLMALLREREIFRIDHYLGKEMSLSLTALRFANVAFMPLFHRDYVHSVRITFKEQSGTWRRGGYFDNYGIIRDVMQNHMIQLLTLVAMERPASLKDDDIRDEKVKVLKQMPPV
;
A
#
# COMPACT_ATOMS: atom_id res chain seq x y z
N MET A 1 29.18 2.77 14.53
CA MET A 1 29.74 4.02 13.96
C MET A 1 28.74 4.53 12.94
N TYR A 2 28.28 5.77 12.93
CA TYR A 2 28.18 6.86 13.92
C TYR A 2 27.25 7.86 13.21
N LEU A 3 26.13 8.26 13.80
CA LEU A 3 25.46 9.53 13.50
C LEU A 3 24.90 10.10 14.82
N PRO A 4 24.84 11.44 14.95
CA PRO A 4 25.25 12.13 16.17
C PRO A 4 24.08 12.45 17.10
N SER A 5 24.36 12.44 18.39
CA SER A 5 23.57 13.08 19.43
C SER A 5 24.13 14.48 19.72
N LYS A 6 23.23 15.48 19.81
CA LYS A 6 23.16 16.54 20.84
C LYS A 6 22.53 17.83 20.32
N ILE A 7 21.31 18.09 20.79
CA ILE A 7 20.81 19.41 21.23
C ILE A 7 20.06 19.02 22.53
N GLY A 8 20.43 19.39 23.75
CA GLY A 8 20.87 20.68 24.25
C GLY A 8 19.81 21.16 25.25
N GLN A 9 19.75 20.54 26.44
CA GLN A 9 18.95 21.01 27.59
C GLN A 9 19.73 22.07 28.37
N LYS A 10 19.05 23.17 28.72
CA LYS A 10 19.19 24.02 29.93
C LYS A 10 17.92 24.87 30.01
N GLY A 11 17.01 24.60 30.94
CA GLY A 11 16.89 25.23 32.28
C GLY A 11 15.54 25.97 32.27
N ASP A 12 14.71 26.08 33.30
CA ASP A 12 14.73 25.81 34.74
C ASP A 12 13.25 25.55 35.16
N GLU A 13 12.97 24.59 36.04
CA GLU A 13 12.42 24.80 37.40
C GLU A 13 11.29 25.85 37.52
N VAL A 14 10.12 25.44 38.06
CA VAL A 14 9.52 25.93 39.31
C VAL A 14 8.05 25.43 39.46
N ASP A 15 7.80 24.87 40.64
CA ASP A 15 6.55 24.67 41.39
C ASP A 15 5.50 23.59 41.07
N LYS A 16 5.69 22.48 41.79
CA LYS A 16 4.63 21.72 42.48
C LYS A 16 4.00 22.59 43.57
N MET A 17 2.66 22.63 43.67
CA MET A 17 1.98 22.31 44.93
C MET A 17 0.45 22.15 44.83
N LYS A 18 -0.01 21.09 45.50
CA LYS A 18 -1.25 20.95 46.29
C LYS A 18 -2.56 20.52 45.59
N SER A 19 -2.78 19.22 45.74
CA SER A 19 -4.04 18.58 46.13
C SER A 19 -4.77 19.29 47.29
N ALA A 20 -6.11 19.35 47.23
CA ALA A 20 -7.03 19.03 48.34
C ALA A 20 -8.50 19.09 47.89
N ASN A 21 -9.21 17.96 48.09
CA ASN A 21 -10.66 17.86 48.37
C ASN A 21 -11.01 18.76 49.60
N GLU A 22 -12.22 19.14 49.98
CA GLU A 22 -13.57 18.58 49.87
C GLU A 22 -14.56 19.61 50.50
N GLU A 23 -15.86 19.34 50.35
CA GLU A 23 -16.99 19.80 51.19
C GLU A 23 -17.49 21.25 51.14
N ALA A 24 -18.73 21.42 50.65
CA ALA A 24 -19.85 21.87 51.49
C ALA A 24 -21.19 21.81 50.72
N SER A 25 -22.09 20.94 51.20
CA SER A 25 -23.54 21.02 50.96
C SER A 25 -24.16 22.12 51.84
N PRO A 26 -25.38 22.59 51.54
CA PRO A 26 -26.45 22.27 52.50
C PRO A 26 -27.84 21.93 51.90
N SER A 27 -28.54 21.16 52.74
CA SER A 27 -29.97 20.81 52.86
C SER A 27 -31.08 21.78 52.37
N GLY A 28 -32.14 21.20 51.77
CA GLY A 28 -33.42 20.93 52.48
C GLY A 28 -34.58 21.96 52.50
N SER A 29 -35.69 21.57 51.83
CA SER A 29 -37.12 21.70 52.19
C SER A 29 -38.00 22.97 51.93
N SER A 30 -38.98 22.75 51.03
CA SER A 30 -40.47 22.87 51.16
C SER A 30 -41.27 24.20 51.15
N SER A 31 -42.49 24.08 50.56
CA SER A 31 -43.70 24.94 50.54
C SER A 31 -43.76 26.09 49.51
N GLY A 32 -44.83 26.39 48.77
CA GLY A 32 -46.19 25.85 48.67
C GLY A 32 -47.04 26.59 47.60
N ARG A 33 -48.01 25.86 47.01
CA ARG A 33 -49.34 26.23 46.43
C ARG A 33 -49.56 27.44 45.47
N SER A 34 -50.07 27.09 44.28
CA SER A 34 -51.34 27.54 43.61
C SER A 34 -51.57 29.04 43.38
N THR A 35 -51.76 29.51 42.14
CA THR A 35 -53.11 29.63 41.53
C THR A 35 -53.10 29.60 39.99
N LYS A 36 -54.18 29.04 39.43
CA LYS A 36 -54.58 29.06 38.02
C LYS A 36 -55.10 30.44 37.60
N SER A 37 -54.77 30.88 36.39
CA SER A 37 -55.74 31.60 35.54
C SER A 37 -55.46 31.29 34.06
N SER A 38 -56.54 30.95 33.38
CA SER A 38 -56.68 30.57 31.98
C SER A 38 -56.67 31.78 31.05
N GLY A 39 -56.02 31.64 29.89
CA GLY A 39 -56.14 32.58 28.77
C GLY A 39 -55.74 31.91 27.46
N VAL A 40 -56.75 31.56 26.67
CA VAL A 40 -56.73 30.85 25.38
C VAL A 40 -56.25 31.77 24.25
N PHE A 41 -55.38 31.29 23.35
CA PHE A 41 -55.28 31.70 21.93
C PHE A 41 -54.62 30.56 21.11
N PRO A 42 -54.87 30.46 19.79
CA PRO A 42 -55.35 29.24 19.15
C PRO A 42 -54.25 28.46 18.42
N THR A 43 -54.37 27.15 18.43
CA THR A 43 -53.60 26.22 17.61
C THR A 43 -54.04 26.32 16.16
N PHE A 44 -53.15 26.80 15.29
CA PHE A 44 -53.26 26.57 13.85
C PHE A 44 -52.92 25.11 13.56
N SER A 45 -53.94 24.33 13.24
CA SER A 45 -53.82 23.01 12.63
C SER A 45 -53.26 23.17 11.22
N VAL A 46 -52.00 22.80 11.01
CA VAL A 46 -51.47 22.57 9.67
C VAL A 46 -52.05 21.25 9.20
N ALA A 47 -52.92 21.35 8.19
CA ALA A 47 -53.63 20.25 7.57
C ALA A 47 -52.69 19.06 7.27
N ALA A 48 -53.07 17.90 7.77
CA ALA A 48 -52.48 16.62 7.41
C ALA A 48 -52.52 16.46 5.88
N ILE A 49 -51.35 16.53 5.24
CA ILE A 49 -51.19 16.07 3.87
C ILE A 49 -51.30 14.54 3.91
N PRO A 50 -52.25 13.93 3.19
CA PRO A 50 -52.41 12.48 3.22
C PRO A 50 -51.17 11.81 2.62
N PRO A 51 -50.68 10.69 3.19
CA PRO A 51 -49.56 9.96 2.59
C PRO A 51 -50.04 9.38 1.27
N ARG A 52 -49.61 9.97 0.14
CA ARG A 52 -49.79 9.37 -1.17
C ARG A 52 -49.00 8.06 -1.19
N ALA A 53 -49.71 6.96 -1.11
CA ALA A 53 -49.26 5.55 -1.13
C ALA A 53 -48.52 5.12 -2.42
N ALA A 54 -47.92 6.05 -3.17
CA ALA A 54 -47.26 5.79 -4.45
C ALA A 54 -45.71 5.86 -4.39
N VAL A 55 -45.12 6.42 -3.34
CA VAL A 55 -43.64 6.53 -3.22
C VAL A 55 -43.02 5.28 -2.57
N SER A 56 -43.77 4.54 -1.75
CA SER A 56 -43.24 3.40 -0.99
C SER A 56 -42.90 2.17 -1.84
N SER A 57 -43.24 2.14 -3.14
CA SER A 57 -43.03 0.97 -4.01
C SER A 57 -41.91 1.13 -5.04
N LEU A 58 -41.31 2.33 -5.18
CA LEU A 58 -40.34 2.61 -6.24
C LEU A 58 -38.89 2.68 -5.74
N ALA A 59 -38.66 3.14 -4.49
CA ALA A 59 -37.33 3.12 -3.84
C ALA A 59 -36.98 1.76 -3.18
N THR A 60 -37.86 0.76 -3.30
CA THR A 60 -37.89 -0.45 -2.45
C THR A 60 -37.89 -1.76 -3.24
N ARG A 61 -37.52 -1.75 -4.54
CA ARG A 61 -37.20 -3.00 -5.25
C ARG A 61 -35.84 -3.53 -4.79
N GLY A 62 -35.71 -3.85 -3.51
CA GLY A 62 -34.64 -4.70 -3.00
C GLY A 62 -34.90 -6.10 -3.52
N ILE A 63 -34.27 -6.45 -4.63
CA ILE A 63 -34.11 -7.85 -5.00
C ILE A 63 -33.01 -8.37 -4.08
N PHE A 64 -33.41 -8.85 -2.91
CA PHE A 64 -32.55 -9.66 -2.08
C PHE A 64 -32.54 -11.06 -2.67
N ASP A 65 -31.41 -11.78 -2.55
CA ASP A 65 -31.18 -13.14 -3.07
C ASP A 65 -30.60 -13.24 -4.51
N LEU A 66 -29.97 -12.18 -5.02
CA LEU A 66 -29.12 -12.25 -6.23
C LEU A 66 -27.70 -12.67 -5.85
N SER A 67 -27.38 -13.95 -6.00
CA SER A 67 -26.02 -14.50 -5.81
C SER A 67 -25.09 -14.20 -7.00
N GLU A 68 -25.04 -12.95 -7.46
CA GLU A 68 -24.05 -12.53 -8.46
C GLU A 68 -22.76 -12.11 -7.75
N ARG A 69 -21.64 -12.75 -8.11
CA ARG A 69 -20.31 -12.31 -7.64
C ARG A 69 -20.02 -10.88 -8.14
N PRO A 70 -19.47 -10.01 -7.29
CA PRO A 70 -19.16 -8.65 -7.69
C PRO A 70 -18.10 -8.64 -8.80
N LYS A 71 -18.21 -7.71 -9.73
CA LYS A 71 -17.19 -7.53 -10.77
C LYS A 71 -16.03 -6.73 -10.18
N GLU A 72 -14.95 -7.43 -9.81
CA GLU A 72 -13.73 -6.84 -9.22
C GLU A 72 -12.71 -6.46 -10.30
N ILE A 73 -12.24 -5.21 -10.23
CA ILE A 73 -11.13 -4.66 -11.03
C ILE A 73 -9.94 -4.50 -10.07
N SER A 74 -8.95 -5.38 -10.22
CA SER A 74 -7.71 -5.31 -9.45
C SER A 74 -6.69 -4.45 -10.18
N CYS A 75 -6.38 -3.30 -9.60
CA CYS A 75 -5.44 -2.32 -10.14
C CYS A 75 -4.03 -2.61 -9.59
N ARG A 76 -3.01 -2.46 -10.43
CA ARG A 76 -1.61 -2.76 -10.07
C ARG A 76 -0.91 -1.64 -9.29
N ASN A 77 -1.43 -0.42 -9.35
CA ASN A 77 -0.88 0.77 -8.69
C ASN A 77 -1.98 1.82 -8.47
N ASP A 78 -1.63 2.87 -7.71
CA ASP A 78 -2.54 3.95 -7.33
C ASP A 78 -3.07 4.75 -8.54
N ASP A 79 -2.25 4.96 -9.57
CA ASP A 79 -2.67 5.71 -10.76
C ASP A 79 -3.73 4.95 -11.56
N ALA A 80 -3.53 3.64 -11.76
CA ALA A 80 -4.50 2.75 -12.38
C ALA A 80 -5.80 2.71 -11.59
N PHE A 81 -5.72 2.67 -10.26
CA PHE A 81 -6.88 2.69 -9.37
C PHE A 81 -7.70 3.97 -9.51
N VAL A 82 -7.04 5.14 -9.52
CA VAL A 82 -7.70 6.43 -9.72
C VAL A 82 -8.32 6.52 -11.11
N ALA A 83 -7.59 6.12 -12.15
CA ALA A 83 -8.05 6.15 -13.53
C ALA A 83 -9.26 5.23 -13.76
N HIS A 84 -9.19 3.97 -13.33
CA HIS A 84 -10.31 3.02 -13.45
C HIS A 84 -11.54 3.49 -12.66
N GLY A 85 -11.32 3.99 -11.44
CA GLY A 85 -12.41 4.50 -10.62
C GLY A 85 -13.12 5.68 -11.29
N ALA A 86 -12.36 6.67 -11.75
CA ALA A 86 -12.91 7.86 -12.39
C ALA A 86 -13.63 7.53 -13.70
N TYR A 87 -13.03 6.67 -14.54
CA TYR A 87 -13.62 6.25 -15.80
C TYR A 87 -14.91 5.46 -15.63
N LEU A 88 -14.97 4.57 -14.64
CA LEU A 88 -16.17 3.79 -14.34
C LEU A 88 -17.34 4.70 -13.98
N LEU A 89 -17.10 5.73 -13.15
CA LEU A 89 -18.11 6.73 -12.81
C LEU A 89 -18.52 7.54 -14.05
N PHE A 90 -17.55 8.07 -14.79
CA PHE A 90 -17.80 8.85 -16.01
C PHE A 90 -18.65 8.08 -17.03
N ASN A 91 -18.32 6.82 -17.30
CA ASN A 91 -19.05 6.00 -18.26
C ASN A 91 -20.43 5.56 -17.76
N ALA A 92 -20.63 5.44 -16.45
CA ALA A 92 -21.97 5.20 -15.90
C ALA A 92 -22.87 6.42 -16.15
N ILE A 93 -22.35 7.63 -15.91
CA ILE A 93 -23.05 8.90 -16.15
C ILE A 93 -23.35 9.08 -17.63
N LYS A 94 -22.33 8.93 -18.49
CA LYS A 94 -22.45 9.08 -19.94
C LYS A 94 -23.54 8.17 -20.49
N ARG A 95 -23.51 6.86 -20.17
CA ARG A 95 -24.51 5.89 -20.63
C ARG A 95 -25.93 6.31 -20.26
N LYS A 96 -26.15 6.69 -19.00
CA LYS A 96 -27.48 7.11 -18.53
C LYS A 96 -27.98 8.39 -19.21
N LEU A 97 -27.11 9.37 -19.42
CA LEU A 97 -27.48 10.60 -20.14
C LEU A 97 -27.79 10.33 -21.62
N THR A 98 -27.16 9.32 -22.23
CA THR A 98 -27.40 8.93 -23.63
C THR A 98 -28.63 8.04 -23.84
N GLU A 99 -29.19 7.42 -22.80
CA GLU A 99 -30.40 6.58 -22.91
C GLU A 99 -31.63 7.39 -23.37
N SER A 100 -31.72 8.67 -22.98
CA SER A 100 -32.81 9.58 -23.37
C SER A 100 -32.40 11.03 -23.16
N SER A 101 -32.95 11.97 -23.95
CA SER A 101 -32.75 13.42 -23.77
C SER A 101 -33.36 13.96 -22.47
N TYR A 102 -34.26 13.22 -21.83
CA TYR A 102 -34.93 13.61 -20.57
C TYR A 102 -34.41 12.86 -19.34
N ALA A 103 -33.47 11.91 -19.51
CA ALA A 103 -32.96 11.13 -18.39
C ALA A 103 -32.26 12.03 -17.37
N LYS A 104 -32.60 11.88 -16.10
CA LYS A 104 -31.86 12.49 -14.98
C LYS A 104 -30.98 11.39 -14.38
N VAL A 105 -29.79 11.75 -13.93
CA VAL A 105 -28.86 10.80 -13.29
C VAL A 105 -28.70 11.15 -11.82
N VAL A 106 -29.00 10.22 -10.93
CA VAL A 106 -28.91 10.40 -9.48
C VAL A 106 -27.77 9.58 -8.90
N ILE A 107 -26.83 10.25 -8.23
CA ILE A 107 -25.58 9.64 -7.76
C ILE A 107 -25.35 9.93 -6.28
N GLY A 108 -25.21 8.88 -5.49
CA GLY A 108 -24.80 8.95 -4.10
C GLY A 108 -23.27 8.93 -3.96
N LEU A 109 -22.73 9.95 -3.29
CA LEU A 109 -21.29 10.10 -3.07
C LEU A 109 -20.93 9.78 -1.62
N SER A 110 -19.99 8.86 -1.40
CA SER A 110 -19.36 8.69 -0.08
C SER A 110 -18.06 9.50 -0.01
N GLY A 111 -17.86 10.21 1.09
CA GLY A 111 -16.68 11.08 1.27
C GLY A 111 -15.56 10.41 2.06
N GLY A 112 -15.86 9.79 3.21
CA GLY A 112 -14.84 9.42 4.19
C GLY A 112 -13.91 8.28 3.78
N SER A 113 -14.46 7.20 3.21
CA SER A 113 -13.71 5.99 2.87
C SER A 113 -13.40 5.86 1.37
N THR A 114 -13.91 6.78 0.55
CA THR A 114 -13.66 6.85 -0.89
C THR A 114 -12.46 7.74 -1.18
N PRO A 115 -11.44 7.26 -1.91
CA PRO A 115 -10.26 8.07 -2.22
C PRO A 115 -10.60 9.30 -3.08
N LEU A 116 -10.45 10.50 -2.48
CA LEU A 116 -10.72 11.80 -3.11
C LEU A 116 -10.08 12.03 -4.49
N PRO A 117 -8.87 11.52 -4.82
CA PRO A 117 -8.30 11.65 -6.16
C PRO A 117 -9.19 11.11 -7.29
N ILE A 118 -10.05 10.12 -7.02
CA ILE A 118 -11.02 9.60 -8.00
C ILE A 118 -11.99 10.69 -8.43
N TYR A 119 -12.49 11.50 -7.49
CA TYR A 119 -13.41 12.59 -7.81
C TYR A 119 -12.73 13.72 -8.58
N SER A 120 -11.47 14.03 -8.26
CA SER A 120 -10.68 14.99 -9.05
C SER A 120 -10.43 14.49 -10.46
N ALA A 121 -10.08 13.22 -10.64
CA ALA A 121 -9.92 12.63 -11.97
C ALA A 121 -11.25 12.59 -12.74
N LEU A 122 -12.39 12.31 -12.09
CA LEU A 122 -13.72 12.37 -12.71
C LEU A 122 -14.03 13.79 -13.22
N ARG A 123 -13.73 14.83 -12.43
CA ARG A 123 -13.87 16.22 -12.85
C ARG A 123 -13.03 16.53 -14.09
N HIS A 124 -11.76 16.14 -14.08
CA HIS A 124 -10.87 16.39 -15.23
C HIS A 124 -11.34 15.66 -16.49
N LEU A 125 -11.80 14.41 -16.37
CA LEU A 125 -12.42 13.67 -17.48
C LEU A 125 -13.67 14.39 -18.01
N ALA A 126 -14.51 14.89 -17.11
CA ALA A 126 -15.72 15.60 -17.47
C ALA A 126 -15.46 16.91 -18.22
N LEU A 127 -14.55 17.74 -17.73
CA LEU A 127 -14.18 19.00 -18.36
C LEU A 127 -13.55 18.77 -19.74
N ALA A 128 -12.61 17.83 -19.83
CA ALA A 128 -11.96 17.55 -21.11
C ALA A 128 -12.90 16.91 -22.16
N SER A 129 -13.98 16.26 -21.72
CA SER A 129 -15.03 15.78 -22.64
C SER A 129 -15.89 16.90 -23.24
N ALA A 130 -15.96 18.07 -22.60
CA ALA A 130 -16.70 19.23 -23.11
C ALA A 130 -15.94 19.96 -24.22
N ASP A 131 -14.59 19.89 -24.22
CA ASP A 131 -13.71 20.56 -25.18
C ASP A 131 -13.43 19.74 -26.48
N HIS A 132 -14.27 18.74 -26.77
CA HIS A 132 -14.16 17.85 -27.96
C HIS A 132 -12.92 16.93 -28.04
N GLU A 133 -12.18 16.68 -26.96
CA GLU A 133 -11.08 15.69 -26.95
C GLU A 133 -11.21 14.59 -25.87
N PRO A 134 -12.33 13.86 -25.76
CA PRO A 134 -12.49 12.76 -24.80
C PRO A 134 -11.43 11.66 -24.98
N GLY A 135 -11.00 11.43 -26.23
CA GLY A 135 -9.92 10.49 -26.56
C GLY A 135 -8.56 10.88 -25.97
N ARG A 136 -8.23 12.18 -25.88
CA ARG A 136 -6.91 12.64 -25.43
C ARG A 136 -6.82 12.72 -23.90
N ALA A 137 -7.91 13.06 -23.22
CA ALA A 137 -8.00 13.05 -21.75
C ALA A 137 -7.96 11.64 -21.17
N ALA A 138 -8.64 10.70 -21.82
CA ALA A 138 -8.53 9.29 -21.50
C ALA A 138 -7.13 8.74 -21.80
N THR A 139 -6.49 9.17 -22.89
CA THR A 139 -5.11 8.77 -23.24
C THR A 139 -4.07 9.29 -22.22
N HIS A 140 -4.25 10.50 -21.68
CA HIS A 140 -3.38 11.05 -20.63
C HIS A 140 -3.49 10.30 -19.28
N LEU A 141 -4.67 9.77 -18.95
CA LEU A 141 -4.89 8.91 -17.77
C LEU A 141 -4.52 7.43 -18.05
N ALA A 142 -4.57 6.99 -19.31
CA ALA A 142 -4.38 5.59 -19.72
C ALA A 142 -2.97 5.20 -20.19
N THR A 143 -2.06 6.15 -20.39
CA THR A 143 -0.66 5.85 -20.77
C THR A 143 0.10 4.96 -19.75
N ALA A 144 -0.49 4.67 -18.59
CA ALA A 144 0.07 3.81 -17.55
C ALA A 144 -0.51 2.37 -17.48
N VAL A 145 -1.51 1.99 -18.29
CA VAL A 145 -2.18 0.67 -18.16
C VAL A 145 -2.51 0.04 -19.53
N PRO A 146 -1.70 -0.92 -20.04
CA PRO A 146 -1.92 -1.57 -21.34
C PRO A 146 -3.24 -2.34 -21.46
N GLU A 147 -3.73 -2.92 -20.35
CA GLU A 147 -4.95 -3.73 -20.28
C GLU A 147 -6.24 -2.92 -20.53
N PHE A 148 -6.15 -1.59 -20.46
CA PHE A 148 -7.28 -0.66 -20.56
C PHE A 148 -7.47 -0.07 -21.97
N SER A 149 -6.52 -0.28 -22.88
CA SER A 149 -6.56 0.31 -24.23
C SER A 149 -7.73 -0.20 -25.08
N GLU A 150 -8.12 -1.47 -24.95
CA GLU A 150 -9.19 -2.05 -25.78
C GLU A 150 -10.61 -1.66 -25.35
N GLU A 151 -10.84 -1.41 -24.06
CA GLU A 151 -12.13 -0.99 -23.51
C GLU A 151 -12.36 0.50 -23.80
N LEU A 152 -11.32 1.32 -23.65
CA LEU A 152 -11.28 2.71 -24.11
C LEU A 152 -11.53 2.85 -25.61
N GLN A 153 -10.89 2.02 -26.44
CA GLN A 153 -11.08 2.06 -27.90
C GLN A 153 -12.47 1.60 -28.35
N ARG A 154 -13.15 0.73 -27.57
CA ARG A 154 -14.53 0.33 -27.82
C ARG A 154 -15.52 1.45 -27.46
N ASP A 155 -15.33 2.10 -26.33
CA ASP A 155 -16.23 3.15 -25.83
C ASP A 155 -16.01 4.53 -26.49
N ALA A 156 -14.79 4.80 -26.99
CA ALA A 156 -14.48 6.00 -27.77
C ALA A 156 -15.21 6.07 -29.14
N LYS A 157 -15.83 4.96 -29.58
CA LYS A 157 -16.63 4.92 -30.82
C LYS A 157 -18.07 5.45 -30.65
N GLY A 158 -18.48 5.86 -29.44
CA GLY A 158 -19.84 6.34 -29.14
C GLY A 158 -19.93 7.83 -28.80
N SER A 159 -20.58 8.60 -29.69
CA SER A 159 -21.04 10.01 -29.58
C SER A 159 -20.10 11.03 -28.92
N ASP A 160 -19.59 11.96 -29.75
CA ASP A 160 -18.77 13.15 -29.41
C ASP A 160 -19.54 14.30 -28.71
N SER A 161 -20.72 14.02 -28.16
CA SER A 161 -21.54 15.03 -27.51
C SER A 161 -21.09 15.27 -26.06
N ALA A 162 -20.83 16.54 -25.71
CA ALA A 162 -20.58 16.96 -24.33
C ALA A 162 -21.73 16.51 -23.39
N LEU A 163 -21.37 16.08 -22.17
CA LEU A 163 -22.36 15.65 -21.17
C LEU A 163 -23.12 16.85 -20.62
N ASP A 164 -24.45 16.74 -20.58
CA ASP A 164 -25.30 17.74 -19.94
C ASP A 164 -25.36 17.53 -18.42
N TRP A 165 -24.43 18.16 -17.72
CA TRP A 165 -24.32 18.13 -16.26
C TRP A 165 -25.50 18.78 -15.52
N THR A 166 -26.36 19.54 -16.21
CA THR A 166 -27.57 20.11 -15.61
C THR A 166 -28.63 19.05 -15.26
N ARG A 167 -28.45 17.83 -15.78
CA ARG A 167 -29.31 16.66 -15.55
C ARG A 167 -28.73 15.68 -14.52
N VAL A 168 -27.57 15.98 -13.95
CA VAL A 168 -26.91 15.15 -12.94
C VAL A 168 -27.20 15.70 -11.54
N PHE A 169 -27.62 14.84 -10.63
CA PHE A 169 -27.96 15.13 -9.25
C PHE A 169 -27.03 14.33 -8.33
N PHE A 170 -26.46 15.02 -7.34
CA PHE A 170 -25.59 14.41 -6.34
C PHE A 170 -26.22 14.50 -4.96
N PHE A 171 -26.10 13.43 -4.19
CA PHE A 171 -26.38 13.47 -2.75
C PHE A 171 -25.26 12.80 -1.96
N LEU A 172 -25.15 13.11 -0.67
CA LEU A 172 -24.17 12.45 0.20
C LEU A 172 -24.76 11.18 0.80
N VAL A 173 -24.05 10.07 0.62
CA VAL A 173 -24.38 8.82 1.29
C VAL A 173 -24.19 8.95 2.80
N ASP A 174 -23.15 9.66 3.22
CA ASP A 174 -22.85 9.93 4.62
C ASP A 174 -22.16 11.29 4.81
N GLU A 175 -22.34 11.88 5.99
CA GLU A 175 -21.70 13.13 6.40
C GLU A 175 -21.36 13.09 7.89
N ARG A 176 -20.21 13.68 8.23
CA ARG A 176 -19.85 13.98 9.61
C ARG A 176 -20.63 15.20 10.04
N TYR A 177 -21.31 15.14 11.19
CA TYR A 177 -22.05 16.28 11.70
C TYR A 177 -21.08 17.32 12.31
N VAL A 178 -20.41 18.02 11.41
CA VAL A 178 -19.51 19.15 11.64
C VAL A 178 -19.93 20.25 10.67
N HIS A 179 -19.63 21.51 10.99
CA HIS A 179 -20.00 22.64 10.13
C HIS A 179 -19.57 22.40 8.66
N PRO A 180 -20.37 22.80 7.63
CA PRO A 180 -20.07 22.48 6.22
C PRO A 180 -18.72 22.98 5.70
N THR A 181 -18.10 23.95 6.37
CA THR A 181 -16.77 24.48 6.04
C THR A 181 -15.63 23.79 6.80
N HIS A 182 -15.94 22.87 7.71
CA HIS A 182 -14.96 22.14 8.51
C HIS A 182 -14.11 21.21 7.64
N ALA A 183 -12.85 20.99 8.04
CA ALA A 183 -11.91 20.17 7.27
C ALA A 183 -12.39 18.73 7.04
N ASP A 184 -13.09 18.17 8.04
CA ASP A 184 -13.61 16.81 8.03
C ASP A 184 -15.00 16.66 7.35
N SER A 185 -15.59 17.73 6.81
CA SER A 185 -16.86 17.63 6.10
C SER A 185 -16.66 16.90 4.75
N ASN A 186 -17.49 15.88 4.52
CA ASN A 186 -17.58 15.18 3.25
C ASN A 186 -18.09 16.13 2.16
N GLN A 187 -19.09 16.97 2.44
CA GLN A 187 -19.59 18.01 1.54
C GLN A 187 -18.47 18.93 1.08
N ARG A 188 -17.65 19.46 2.01
CA ARG A 188 -16.49 20.29 1.66
C ARG A 188 -15.54 19.56 0.74
N SER A 189 -15.24 18.30 1.07
CA SER A 189 -14.32 17.47 0.30
C SER A 189 -14.83 17.20 -1.12
N ILE A 190 -16.12 16.87 -1.29
CA ILE A 190 -16.75 16.69 -2.59
C ILE A 190 -16.74 17.99 -3.39
N ARG A 191 -17.10 19.13 -2.79
CA ARG A 191 -17.06 20.43 -3.48
C ARG A 191 -15.66 20.76 -3.98
N LYS A 192 -14.64 20.55 -3.15
CA LYS A 192 -13.24 20.77 -3.52
C LYS A 192 -12.78 19.84 -4.65
N HIS A 193 -12.99 18.54 -4.47
CA HIS A 193 -12.37 17.53 -5.33
C HIS A 193 -13.18 17.23 -6.59
N LEU A 194 -14.51 17.15 -6.50
CA LEU A 194 -15.39 16.87 -7.64
C LEU A 194 -15.81 18.15 -8.38
N LEU A 195 -16.21 19.21 -7.65
CA LEU A 195 -16.80 20.40 -8.27
C LEU A 195 -15.77 21.47 -8.63
N GLY A 196 -14.54 21.43 -8.09
CA GLY A 196 -13.55 22.49 -8.34
C GLY A 196 -13.79 23.76 -7.53
N GLN A 197 -14.41 23.61 -6.36
CA GLN A 197 -14.68 24.70 -5.41
C GLN A 197 -13.66 24.59 -4.25
N PRO A 198 -12.45 25.17 -4.35
CA PRO A 198 -11.31 24.86 -3.47
C PRO A 198 -11.56 25.12 -1.99
N ASN A 199 -12.40 26.11 -1.66
CA ASN A 199 -12.79 26.45 -0.30
C ASN A 199 -14.05 25.71 0.18
N GLY A 200 -14.63 24.84 -0.65
CA GLY A 200 -15.91 24.17 -0.37
C GLY A 200 -17.11 25.12 -0.41
N VAL A 201 -16.95 26.28 -1.03
CA VAL A 201 -17.98 27.31 -1.19
C VAL A 201 -18.37 27.36 -2.66
N ALA A 202 -19.68 27.41 -2.94
CA ALA A 202 -20.19 27.49 -4.30
C ALA A 202 -19.68 28.76 -5.01
N CYS A 203 -19.40 28.65 -6.31
CA CYS A 203 -18.73 29.72 -7.06
C CYS A 203 -19.55 31.01 -7.20
N ASP A 204 -20.86 30.93 -6.97
CA ASP A 204 -21.80 32.05 -6.97
C ASP A 204 -21.93 32.73 -5.60
N GLN A 205 -21.26 32.22 -4.56
CA GLN A 205 -21.32 32.75 -3.19
C GLN A 205 -20.13 33.69 -2.88
N PRO A 206 -20.33 34.68 -1.99
CA PRO A 206 -19.25 35.54 -1.51
C PRO A 206 -18.12 34.73 -0.83
N GLY A 207 -16.87 34.99 -1.20
CA GLY A 207 -15.70 34.30 -0.65
C GLY A 207 -15.26 33.05 -1.44
N ALA A 208 -15.88 32.78 -2.59
CA ALA A 208 -15.43 31.73 -3.49
C ALA A 208 -14.18 32.15 -4.29
N GLU A 209 -13.21 31.24 -4.38
CA GLU A 209 -12.07 31.33 -5.31
C GLU A 209 -12.27 30.28 -6.39
N CYS A 210 -13.00 30.62 -7.46
CA CYS A 210 -13.27 29.69 -8.56
C CYS A 210 -12.47 30.06 -9.82
N GLY A 211 -11.77 29.06 -10.38
CA GLY A 211 -11.05 29.16 -11.65
C GLY A 211 -11.81 28.51 -12.82
N GLY A 212 -11.13 28.25 -13.94
CA GLY A 212 -11.72 27.62 -15.13
C GLY A 212 -12.08 26.13 -14.98
N ASP A 213 -11.57 25.44 -13.94
CA ASP A 213 -11.73 23.99 -13.74
C ASP A 213 -12.94 23.62 -12.86
N VAL A 214 -14.11 24.25 -13.09
CA VAL A 214 -15.32 24.03 -12.29
C VAL A 214 -16.30 23.13 -13.04
N LEU A 215 -16.74 22.04 -12.41
CA LEU A 215 -17.75 21.16 -13.00
C LEU A 215 -19.13 21.84 -12.99
N PRO A 216 -19.82 21.98 -14.14
CA PRO A 216 -21.02 22.81 -14.25
C PRO A 216 -22.29 22.08 -13.76
N VAL A 217 -22.29 21.61 -12.52
CA VAL A 217 -23.46 21.03 -11.86
C VAL A 217 -24.23 22.15 -11.16
N PRO A 218 -25.52 22.35 -11.45
CA PRO A 218 -26.32 23.36 -10.77
C PRO A 218 -26.38 23.12 -9.26
N GLU A 219 -26.26 24.18 -8.46
CA GLU A 219 -26.27 24.09 -6.99
C GLU A 219 -27.55 23.42 -6.46
N LYS A 220 -28.70 23.68 -7.09
CA LYS A 220 -29.99 23.02 -6.78
C LYS A 220 -30.00 21.49 -6.99
N ASN A 221 -29.03 20.95 -7.73
CA ASN A 221 -28.88 19.53 -7.96
C ASN A 221 -27.96 18.86 -6.92
N LEU A 222 -27.37 19.63 -6.01
CA LEU A 222 -26.55 19.14 -4.90
C LEU A 222 -27.41 19.01 -3.65
N ILE A 223 -27.90 17.80 -3.40
CA ILE A 223 -28.73 17.49 -2.24
C ILE A 223 -27.80 17.05 -1.11
N PHE A 224 -27.29 18.01 -0.34
CA PHE A 224 -26.39 17.76 0.78
C PHE A 224 -27.03 18.14 2.13
N PRO A 225 -26.71 17.44 3.24
CA PRO A 225 -27.21 17.78 4.56
C PRO A 225 -26.64 19.14 5.03
N ASP A 226 -27.52 19.98 5.57
CA ASP A 226 -27.16 21.30 6.10
C ASP A 226 -26.77 21.19 7.57
N THR A 227 -25.51 20.78 7.81
CA THR A 227 -24.96 20.56 9.16
C THR A 227 -24.69 21.86 9.94
N SER A 228 -25.12 23.01 9.43
CA SER A 228 -25.18 24.26 10.19
C SER A 228 -26.45 24.37 11.04
N LEU A 229 -27.50 23.63 10.68
CA LEU A 229 -28.75 23.54 11.42
C LEU A 229 -28.63 22.59 12.62
N PRO A 230 -29.50 22.72 13.64
CA PRO A 230 -29.66 21.69 14.66
C PRO A 230 -29.86 20.29 14.06
N LEU A 231 -29.38 19.24 14.72
CA LEU A 231 -29.27 17.89 14.16
C LEU A 231 -30.61 17.37 13.62
N GLU A 232 -31.68 17.52 14.39
CA GLU A 232 -33.03 17.11 14.00
C GLU A 232 -33.52 17.86 12.75
N ASP A 233 -33.33 19.18 12.72
CA ASP A 233 -33.72 20.01 11.57
C ASP A 233 -32.90 19.65 10.32
N CYS A 234 -31.60 19.37 10.50
CA CYS A 234 -30.72 18.89 9.43
C CYS A 234 -31.24 17.57 8.85
N ILE A 235 -31.60 16.60 9.69
CA ILE A 235 -32.12 15.29 9.27
C ILE A 235 -33.47 15.45 8.55
N VAL A 236 -34.40 16.22 9.13
CA VAL A 236 -35.73 16.44 8.55
C VAL A 236 -35.63 17.15 7.19
N LYS A 237 -34.82 18.20 7.09
CA LYS A 237 -34.59 18.94 5.84
C LYS A 237 -33.93 18.06 4.79
N TYR A 238 -32.89 17.33 5.17
CA TYR A 238 -32.16 16.46 4.25
C TYR A 238 -33.03 15.31 3.72
N ARG A 239 -33.79 14.66 4.62
CA ARG A 239 -34.76 13.62 4.26
C ARG A 239 -35.83 14.14 3.30
N SER A 240 -36.37 15.33 3.55
CA SER A 240 -37.40 15.92 2.69
C SER A 240 -36.86 16.18 1.28
N ALA A 241 -35.67 16.77 1.17
CA ALA A 241 -35.02 17.02 -0.12
C ALA A 241 -34.70 15.72 -0.89
N LEU A 242 -34.24 14.67 -0.19
CA LEU A 242 -34.01 13.36 -0.81
C LEU A 242 -35.31 12.71 -1.29
N LEU A 243 -36.40 12.77 -0.51
CA LEU A 243 -37.69 12.24 -0.92
C LEU A 243 -38.25 12.96 -2.15
N GLU A 244 -38.10 14.29 -2.21
CA GLU A 244 -38.48 15.08 -3.38
C GLU A 244 -37.67 14.69 -4.63
N LEU A 245 -36.35 14.51 -4.49
CA LEU A 245 -35.49 14.04 -5.57
C LEU A 245 -35.96 12.67 -6.08
N LEU A 246 -36.13 11.70 -5.17
CA LEU A 246 -36.52 10.33 -5.52
C LEU A 246 -37.94 10.26 -6.09
N ALA A 247 -38.86 11.10 -5.63
CA ALA A 247 -40.19 11.22 -6.24
C ALA A 247 -40.11 11.76 -7.68
N ALA A 248 -39.13 12.61 -7.99
CA ALA A 248 -38.95 13.18 -9.31
C ALA A 248 -38.16 12.27 -10.29
N THR A 249 -37.25 11.42 -9.79
CA THR A 249 -36.35 10.60 -10.62
C THR A 249 -36.63 9.11 -10.58
N GLN A 250 -37.39 8.64 -9.58
CA GLN A 250 -37.85 7.26 -9.39
C GLN A 250 -36.75 6.22 -9.05
N GLN A 251 -35.47 6.54 -9.22
CA GLN A 251 -34.36 5.63 -8.89
C GLN A 251 -33.08 6.37 -8.51
N ILE A 252 -32.17 5.64 -7.87
CA ILE A 252 -30.76 6.01 -7.67
C ILE A 252 -29.94 5.22 -8.68
N ASP A 253 -29.26 5.87 -9.61
CA ASP A 253 -28.53 5.19 -10.69
C ASP A 253 -27.22 4.57 -10.19
N LEU A 254 -26.56 5.25 -9.27
CA LEU A 254 -25.22 4.89 -8.82
C LEU A 254 -24.96 5.34 -7.38
N VAL A 255 -24.35 4.48 -6.57
CA VAL A 255 -23.75 4.89 -5.29
C VAL A 255 -22.29 4.47 -5.23
N THR A 256 -21.48 5.35 -4.64
CA THR A 256 -20.07 5.10 -4.36
C THR A 256 -19.90 4.83 -2.87
N LEU A 257 -19.14 3.80 -2.54
CA LEU A 257 -18.89 3.35 -1.18
C LEU A 257 -17.40 3.07 -0.98
N GLY A 258 -16.91 3.36 0.21
CA GLY A 258 -15.66 2.80 0.71
C GLY A 258 -15.94 1.81 1.83
N LEU A 259 -14.95 0.99 2.16
CA LEU A 259 -14.99 0.07 3.30
C LEU A 259 -14.03 0.57 4.38
N GLY A 260 -14.53 0.69 5.61
CA GLY A 260 -13.72 0.94 6.78
C GLY A 260 -12.91 -0.30 7.21
N PRO A 261 -11.79 -0.13 7.93
CA PRO A 261 -10.98 -1.26 8.43
C PRO A 261 -11.74 -2.15 9.42
N ASP A 262 -12.74 -1.61 10.11
CA ASP A 262 -13.65 -2.34 11.01
C ASP A 262 -14.94 -2.81 10.29
N GLY A 263 -15.01 -2.71 8.97
CA GLY A 263 -16.15 -3.21 8.17
C GLY A 263 -17.32 -2.25 8.02
N HIS A 264 -17.22 -1.02 8.54
CA HIS A 264 -18.26 -0.02 8.35
C HIS A 264 -18.35 0.46 6.89
N ILE A 265 -19.56 0.86 6.50
CA ILE A 265 -19.85 1.54 5.23
C ILE A 265 -20.79 2.70 5.50
N ALA A 266 -20.67 3.83 4.78
CA ALA A 266 -21.61 4.95 4.92
C ALA A 266 -21.87 5.40 6.37
N SER A 267 -20.87 5.38 7.26
CA SER A 267 -21.09 5.64 8.70
C SER A 267 -22.06 4.68 9.43
N ILE A 268 -22.30 3.49 8.86
CA ILE A 268 -23.00 2.36 9.49
C ILE A 268 -21.94 1.45 10.12
N PHE A 269 -21.78 1.52 11.44
CA PHE A 269 -20.67 0.90 12.17
C PHE A 269 -21.05 -0.47 12.77
N PRO A 270 -20.38 -1.57 12.39
CA PRO A 270 -20.64 -2.88 12.98
C PRO A 270 -19.93 -3.12 14.34
N PRO A 271 -20.41 -4.11 15.13
CA PRO A 271 -21.63 -4.89 14.87
C PRO A 271 -22.89 -4.06 15.14
N LEU A 272 -23.93 -4.25 14.32
CA LEU A 272 -25.24 -3.64 14.53
C LEU A 272 -26.06 -4.45 15.54
N SER A 273 -26.77 -3.78 16.44
CA SER A 273 -27.81 -4.45 17.24
C SER A 273 -28.98 -4.87 16.34
N GLU A 274 -29.84 -5.78 16.83
CA GLU A 274 -31.05 -6.16 16.08
C GLU A 274 -31.97 -4.96 15.80
N GLU A 275 -32.03 -4.00 16.74
CA GLU A 275 -32.81 -2.77 16.60
C GLU A 275 -32.20 -1.85 15.54
N ASP A 276 -30.89 -1.62 15.59
CA ASP A 276 -30.17 -0.81 14.59
C ASP A 276 -30.31 -1.41 13.19
N LEU A 277 -30.16 -2.74 13.07
CA LEU A 277 -30.32 -3.42 11.79
C LEU A 277 -31.75 -3.27 11.25
N LYS A 278 -32.75 -3.42 12.12
CA LYS A 278 -34.16 -3.25 11.75
C LYS A 278 -34.45 -1.81 11.32
N GLU A 279 -33.85 -0.83 11.97
CA GLU A 279 -33.98 0.59 11.59
C GLU A 279 -33.27 0.89 10.26
N GLN A 280 -32.04 0.40 10.08
CA GLN A 280 -31.26 0.53 8.85
C GLN A 280 -31.94 -0.11 7.63
N MET A 281 -32.68 -1.21 7.85
CA MET A 281 -33.44 -1.91 6.81
C MET A 281 -34.88 -1.40 6.66
N ASN A 282 -35.30 -0.42 7.46
CA ASN A 282 -36.64 0.14 7.38
C ASN A 282 -36.76 1.06 6.14
N PRO A 283 -37.81 0.91 5.31
CA PRO A 283 -37.98 1.75 4.12
C PRO A 283 -38.34 3.21 4.44
N ASN A 284 -38.79 3.54 5.65
CA ASN A 284 -39.39 4.83 5.94
C ASN A 284 -38.47 5.87 6.60
N PRO A 285 -37.48 5.58 7.45
CA PRO A 285 -36.36 6.49 7.61
C PRO A 285 -35.32 6.19 6.52
N ILE A 286 -35.22 7.10 5.54
CA ILE A 286 -34.16 7.03 4.51
C ILE A 286 -32.89 7.78 4.89
N VAL A 287 -32.95 8.58 5.97
CA VAL A 287 -31.85 9.31 6.59
C VAL A 287 -31.88 8.99 8.08
N LEU A 288 -30.73 8.67 8.64
CA LEU A 288 -30.54 8.23 10.01
C LEU A 288 -29.39 8.99 10.67
N HIS A 289 -29.50 9.16 11.98
CA HIS A 289 -28.42 9.59 12.85
C HIS A 289 -27.70 8.36 13.37
N THR A 290 -26.38 8.34 13.24
CA THR A 290 -25.52 7.32 13.84
C THR A 290 -24.45 8.01 14.67
N THR A 291 -23.89 7.29 15.64
CA THR A 291 -22.82 7.81 16.48
C THR A 291 -21.63 6.87 16.50
N THR A 292 -20.43 7.41 16.70
CA THR A 292 -19.22 6.60 16.84
C THR A 292 -18.22 7.24 17.78
N SER A 293 -17.63 6.43 18.66
CA SER A 293 -16.47 6.81 19.46
C SER A 293 -15.15 6.35 18.83
N ARG A 294 -15.19 5.57 17.75
CA ARG A 294 -14.01 4.97 17.10
C ARG A 294 -13.27 5.95 16.18
N PHE A 295 -13.96 7.00 15.70
CA PHE A 295 -13.44 7.94 14.71
C PHE A 295 -13.81 9.39 15.06
N ALA A 296 -13.07 10.37 14.50
CA ALA A 296 -13.31 11.79 14.73
C ALA A 296 -14.67 12.29 14.21
N GLY A 297 -15.34 13.16 14.95
CA GLY A 297 -16.73 13.56 14.73
C GLY A 297 -17.66 12.46 15.24
N PHE A 298 -18.28 12.70 16.39
CA PHE A 298 -19.08 11.70 17.08
C PHE A 298 -20.37 11.41 16.32
N ASP A 299 -21.09 12.46 15.97
CA ASP A 299 -22.35 12.39 15.25
C ASP A 299 -22.16 12.25 13.74
N ARG A 300 -23.00 11.41 13.14
CA ARG A 300 -23.00 11.07 11.72
C ARG A 300 -24.41 11.12 11.17
N ILE A 301 -24.55 11.68 9.98
CA ILE A 301 -25.76 11.60 9.19
C ILE A 301 -25.49 10.61 8.07
N THR A 302 -26.32 9.58 7.95
CA THR A 302 -26.22 8.57 6.90
C THR A 302 -27.56 8.36 6.23
N VAL A 303 -27.55 7.96 4.96
CA VAL A 303 -28.71 7.30 4.38
C VAL A 303 -28.87 5.89 4.93
N SER A 304 -30.09 5.34 4.91
CA SER A 304 -30.33 3.99 5.43
C SER A 304 -29.71 2.90 4.55
N LEU A 305 -29.33 1.78 5.17
CA LEU A 305 -28.82 0.60 4.45
C LEU A 305 -29.80 0.13 3.38
N GLN A 306 -31.10 0.17 3.66
CA GLN A 306 -32.17 -0.14 2.70
C GLN A 306 -32.09 0.72 1.45
N LEU A 307 -31.82 2.03 1.59
CA LEU A 307 -31.71 2.93 0.45
C LEU A 307 -30.48 2.60 -0.42
N LEU A 308 -29.35 2.24 0.21
CA LEU A 308 -28.14 1.81 -0.50
C LEU A 308 -28.37 0.52 -1.31
N CYS A 309 -29.08 -0.45 -0.72
CA CYS A 309 -29.47 -1.68 -1.40
C CYS A 309 -30.37 -1.41 -2.63
N GLY A 310 -31.20 -0.37 -2.57
CA GLY A 310 -32.10 0.02 -3.67
C GLY A 310 -31.42 0.72 -4.86
N ALA A 311 -30.14 1.10 -4.77
CA ALA A 311 -29.44 1.72 -5.88
C ALA A 311 -29.24 0.76 -7.06
N HIS A 312 -29.36 1.25 -8.30
CA HIS A 312 -29.24 0.43 -9.49
C HIS A 312 -27.82 -0.16 -9.62
N GLN A 313 -26.77 0.64 -9.44
CA GLN A 313 -25.37 0.19 -9.43
C GLN A 313 -24.66 0.65 -8.15
N LYS A 314 -23.86 -0.22 -7.54
CA LYS A 314 -23.03 0.12 -6.36
C LYS A 314 -21.56 -0.09 -6.67
N VAL A 315 -20.71 0.86 -6.29
CA VAL A 315 -19.27 0.81 -6.58
C VAL A 315 -18.48 0.94 -5.29
N PHE A 316 -17.69 -0.08 -4.98
CA PHE A 316 -16.76 -0.07 -3.86
C PHE A 316 -15.36 0.33 -4.31
N PHE A 317 -14.75 1.25 -3.59
CA PHE A 317 -13.36 1.66 -3.76
C PHE A 317 -12.53 1.15 -2.59
N LEU A 318 -11.69 0.14 -2.85
CA LEU A 318 -10.88 -0.52 -1.84
C LEU A 318 -9.40 -0.21 -2.05
N LYS A 319 -8.79 0.52 -1.13
CA LYS A 319 -7.36 0.85 -1.17
C LYS A 319 -6.65 0.26 0.05
N GLY A 320 -5.65 -0.58 -0.21
CA GLY A 320 -4.83 -1.25 0.81
C GLY A 320 -5.33 -2.65 1.19
N ASP A 321 -4.41 -3.48 1.70
CA ASP A 321 -4.65 -4.91 1.91
C ASP A 321 -5.67 -5.20 2.99
N GLU A 322 -5.72 -4.42 4.06
CA GLU A 322 -6.65 -4.62 5.17
C GLU A 322 -8.11 -4.63 4.67
N LYS A 323 -8.48 -3.65 3.85
CA LYS A 323 -9.83 -3.53 3.27
C LYS A 323 -10.11 -4.62 2.25
N ILE A 324 -9.12 -5.00 1.45
CA ILE A 324 -9.25 -6.06 0.44
C ILE A 324 -9.41 -7.43 1.10
N ARG A 325 -8.65 -7.71 2.16
CA ARG A 325 -8.77 -8.94 2.95
C ARG A 325 -10.14 -8.98 3.62
N LEU A 326 -10.56 -7.90 4.28
CA LEU A 326 -11.88 -7.82 4.89
C LEU A 326 -13.01 -8.05 3.87
N TRP A 327 -12.91 -7.44 2.69
CA TRP A 327 -13.86 -7.62 1.59
C TRP A 327 -13.91 -9.06 1.06
N ARG A 328 -12.76 -9.73 0.95
CA ARG A 328 -12.68 -11.14 0.53
C ARG A 328 -13.17 -12.08 1.61
N ASP A 329 -12.79 -11.81 2.86
CA ASP A 329 -13.26 -12.54 4.02
C ASP A 329 -14.79 -12.48 4.05
N MET A 330 -15.42 -11.32 3.89
CA MET A 330 -16.87 -11.20 3.82
C MET A 330 -17.51 -12.11 2.76
N GLN A 331 -16.91 -12.23 1.57
CA GLN A 331 -17.40 -13.06 0.47
C GLN A 331 -17.17 -14.57 0.64
N ASP A 332 -16.38 -14.99 1.62
CA ASP A 332 -16.08 -16.41 1.83
C ASP A 332 -17.30 -17.19 2.33
N ASP A 333 -17.88 -18.00 1.44
CA ASP A 333 -19.06 -18.85 1.68
C ASP A 333 -18.82 -19.93 2.76
N ALA A 334 -17.57 -20.20 3.16
CA ALA A 334 -17.24 -21.19 4.18
C ALA A 334 -17.65 -20.78 5.61
N ARG A 335 -17.97 -19.49 5.85
CA ARG A 335 -18.40 -18.97 7.16
C ARG A 335 -19.81 -18.40 7.08
N SER A 336 -20.68 -18.79 8.01
CA SER A 336 -21.95 -18.09 8.23
C SER A 336 -21.66 -16.68 8.75
N LYS A 337 -21.86 -15.66 7.92
CA LYS A 337 -21.68 -14.25 8.29
C LYS A 337 -23.01 -13.52 8.24
N SER A 338 -23.22 -12.60 9.17
CA SER A 338 -24.45 -11.83 9.25
C SER A 338 -24.28 -10.40 8.75
N VAL A 339 -25.38 -9.80 8.26
CA VAL A 339 -25.42 -8.35 7.93
C VAL A 339 -25.15 -7.48 9.16
N ALA A 340 -25.49 -7.97 10.36
CA ALA A 340 -25.19 -7.29 11.61
C ALA A 340 -23.67 -7.13 11.83
N GLU A 341 -22.89 -8.16 11.50
CA GLU A 341 -21.42 -8.12 11.58
C GLU A 341 -20.79 -7.36 10.41
N PHE A 342 -21.40 -7.44 9.22
CA PHE A 342 -20.89 -6.83 8.00
C PHE A 342 -22.03 -6.18 7.18
N PRO A 343 -22.35 -4.89 7.42
CA PRO A 343 -23.46 -4.21 6.74
C PRO A 343 -23.32 -4.19 5.22
N ALA A 344 -22.08 -4.19 4.71
CA ALA A 344 -21.80 -4.28 3.28
C ALA A 344 -22.26 -5.59 2.63
N LEU A 345 -22.53 -6.66 3.40
CA LEU A 345 -23.15 -7.88 2.87
C LEU A 345 -24.56 -7.61 2.33
N ALA A 346 -25.36 -6.76 2.97
CA ALA A 346 -26.69 -6.42 2.45
C ALA A 346 -26.60 -5.73 1.08
N VAL A 347 -25.64 -4.82 0.92
CA VAL A 347 -25.38 -4.14 -0.35
C VAL A 347 -24.92 -5.16 -1.40
N LEU A 348 -24.05 -6.09 -1.03
CA LEU A 348 -23.58 -7.16 -1.91
C LEU A 348 -24.72 -8.06 -2.38
N GLN A 349 -25.55 -8.54 -1.45
CA GLN A 349 -26.70 -9.42 -1.69
C GLN A 349 -27.80 -8.76 -2.52
N SER A 350 -27.82 -7.43 -2.60
CA SER A 350 -28.76 -6.66 -3.44
C SER A 350 -28.36 -6.58 -4.92
N GLY A 351 -27.20 -7.14 -5.31
CA GLY A 351 -26.75 -7.26 -6.69
C GLY A 351 -26.22 -5.97 -7.35
N ASN A 352 -25.67 -6.14 -8.56
CA ASN A 352 -25.04 -5.11 -9.40
C ASN A 352 -23.94 -4.29 -8.68
N VAL A 353 -23.03 -5.02 -8.01
CA VAL A 353 -21.89 -4.46 -7.31
C VAL A 353 -20.62 -4.56 -8.16
N LYS A 354 -19.92 -3.43 -8.29
CA LYS A 354 -18.57 -3.35 -8.86
C LYS A 354 -17.57 -2.97 -7.79
N VAL A 355 -16.36 -3.50 -7.89
CA VAL A 355 -15.28 -3.23 -6.94
C VAL A 355 -14.08 -2.77 -7.75
N VAL A 356 -13.47 -1.65 -7.35
CA VAL A 356 -12.15 -1.25 -7.82
C VAL A 356 -11.23 -1.36 -6.62
N ALA A 357 -10.20 -2.19 -6.74
CA ALA A 357 -9.29 -2.53 -5.64
C ALA A 357 -7.84 -2.27 -6.04
N VAL A 358 -7.05 -1.69 -5.13
CA VAL A 358 -5.59 -1.58 -5.29
C VAL A 358 -4.89 -2.07 -4.01
N PRO A 359 -4.07 -3.13 -4.11
CA PRO A 359 -3.20 -3.53 -3.01
C PRO A 359 -2.08 -2.49 -2.83
N PRO A 360 -1.46 -2.38 -1.64
CA PRO A 360 -0.43 -1.38 -1.37
C PRO A 360 0.80 -1.60 -2.27
N LEU A 361 1.58 -0.55 -2.52
CA LEU A 361 2.77 -0.61 -3.39
C LEU A 361 3.79 -1.71 -3.02
N ASP A 362 3.74 -2.25 -1.80
CA ASP A 362 4.60 -3.32 -1.27
C ASP A 362 4.11 -4.76 -1.55
N VAL A 363 3.15 -4.98 -2.47
CA VAL A 363 2.69 -6.35 -2.84
C VAL A 363 3.85 -7.27 -3.20
N HIS A 364 4.95 -6.74 -3.74
CA HIS A 364 6.11 -7.56 -4.07
C HIS A 364 6.72 -8.24 -2.84
N GLU A 365 6.72 -7.56 -1.69
CA GLU A 365 7.26 -8.08 -0.44
C GLU A 365 6.30 -9.09 0.20
N GLU A 366 4.98 -8.82 0.21
CA GLU A 366 3.99 -9.81 0.69
C GLU A 366 3.92 -11.05 -0.22
N HIS A 367 3.97 -10.88 -1.54
CA HIS A 367 3.93 -11.99 -2.49
C HIS A 367 5.22 -12.82 -2.44
N LEU A 368 6.37 -12.17 -2.24
CA LEU A 368 7.64 -12.86 -1.96
C LEU A 368 7.55 -13.62 -0.64
N GLN A 369 7.03 -13.01 0.42
CA GLN A 369 6.80 -13.69 1.70
C GLN A 369 5.83 -14.87 1.54
N GLN A 370 4.78 -14.74 0.73
CA GLN A 370 3.79 -15.80 0.50
C GLN A 370 4.36 -16.95 -0.34
N GLN A 371 5.21 -16.65 -1.35
CA GLN A 371 5.97 -17.65 -2.10
C GLN A 371 7.00 -18.37 -1.22
N LEU A 372 7.70 -17.64 -0.35
CA LEU A 372 8.66 -18.21 0.61
C LEU A 372 7.94 -19.06 1.67
N ARG A 373 6.71 -18.70 2.04
CA ARG A 373 5.83 -19.43 2.98
C ARG A 373 5.14 -20.66 2.38
N ALA A 374 5.28 -20.93 1.09
CA ALA A 374 4.77 -22.17 0.52
C ALA A 374 5.51 -23.36 1.17
N ASP A 375 4.77 -24.25 1.84
CA ASP A 375 5.23 -25.37 2.70
C ASP A 375 6.21 -26.38 2.06
N ARG A 376 6.63 -26.20 0.80
CA ARG A 376 7.37 -27.20 0.03
C ARG A 376 8.83 -26.89 -0.22
N THR A 377 9.33 -25.72 0.22
CA THR A 377 10.71 -25.27 -0.03
C THR A 377 11.55 -25.16 1.24
N PHE A 378 12.68 -25.86 1.26
CA PHE A 378 13.71 -25.76 2.29
C PHE A 378 14.91 -24.93 1.79
N LEU A 379 15.42 -24.02 2.62
CA LEU A 379 16.59 -23.19 2.28
C LEU A 379 17.80 -23.54 3.15
N SER A 380 18.88 -24.01 2.52
CA SER A 380 20.17 -24.21 3.19
C SER A 380 21.15 -23.09 2.80
N VAL A 381 21.66 -22.35 3.79
CA VAL A 381 22.67 -21.31 3.59
C VAL A 381 24.00 -21.75 4.19
N VAL A 382 25.00 -21.98 3.37
CA VAL A 382 26.35 -22.37 3.79
C VAL A 382 27.26 -21.15 3.75
N VAL A 383 27.81 -20.76 4.90
CA VAL A 383 28.76 -19.65 5.02
C VAL A 383 30.17 -20.21 5.18
N LEU A 384 30.95 -20.27 4.08
CA LEU A 384 32.36 -20.62 4.17
C LEU A 384 33.16 -19.44 4.71
N GLY A 385 34.09 -19.70 5.61
CA GLY A 385 34.80 -18.64 6.32
C GLY A 385 33.99 -18.03 7.45
N ALA A 386 33.05 -18.80 8.03
CA ALA A 386 32.17 -18.34 9.10
C ALA A 386 32.90 -17.77 10.33
N SER A 387 34.13 -18.22 10.61
CA SER A 387 34.94 -17.69 11.71
C SER A 387 35.62 -16.34 11.39
N GLY A 388 35.42 -15.79 10.19
CA GLY A 388 36.05 -14.58 9.71
C GLY A 388 35.28 -13.29 10.06
N ASP A 389 35.96 -12.16 9.87
CA ASP A 389 35.46 -10.83 10.20
C ASP A 389 34.19 -10.45 9.43
N LEU A 390 34.11 -10.78 8.13
CA LEU A 390 32.96 -10.47 7.29
C LEU A 390 31.70 -11.20 7.78
N ALA A 391 31.84 -12.50 8.06
CA ALA A 391 30.74 -13.34 8.53
C ALA A 391 30.17 -12.81 9.85
N HIS A 392 31.04 -12.52 10.82
CA HIS A 392 30.68 -12.02 12.13
C HIS A 392 30.06 -10.61 12.09
N LYS A 393 30.64 -9.69 11.30
CA LYS A 393 30.25 -8.28 11.31
C LYS A 393 29.09 -7.95 10.37
N LYS A 394 28.84 -8.76 9.33
CA LYS A 394 27.89 -8.46 8.25
C LYS A 394 26.98 -9.63 7.91
N THR A 395 27.51 -10.80 7.57
CA THR A 395 26.70 -11.91 7.00
C THR A 395 25.68 -12.46 7.99
N TYR A 396 26.09 -12.89 9.19
CA TYR A 396 25.16 -13.38 10.22
C TYR A 396 24.19 -12.30 10.72
N PRO A 397 24.63 -11.04 10.98
CA PRO A 397 23.73 -9.94 11.26
C PRO A 397 22.65 -9.71 10.19
N ALA A 398 23.00 -9.80 8.90
CA ALA A 398 22.04 -9.65 7.80
C ALA A 398 21.04 -10.82 7.76
N LEU A 399 21.50 -12.06 7.88
CA LEU A 399 20.64 -13.24 7.96
C LEU A 399 19.69 -13.19 9.16
N PHE A 400 20.17 -12.69 10.30
CA PHE A 400 19.33 -12.49 11.48
C PHE A 400 18.27 -11.40 11.28
N SER A 401 18.60 -10.30 10.59
CA SER A 401 17.60 -9.28 10.22
C SER A 401 16.49 -9.88 9.35
N LEU A 402 16.86 -10.63 8.30
CA LEU A 402 15.90 -11.33 7.43
C LEU A 402 15.02 -12.30 8.22
N PHE A 403 15.59 -13.01 9.20
CA PHE A 403 14.84 -13.87 10.10
C PHE A 403 13.83 -13.07 10.95
N CYS A 404 14.27 -11.99 11.61
CA CYS A 404 13.41 -11.15 12.44
C CYS A 404 12.27 -10.48 11.66
N GLU A 405 12.49 -10.19 10.38
CA GLU A 405 11.52 -9.58 9.48
C GLU A 405 10.62 -10.60 8.79
N GLY A 406 10.84 -11.91 9.01
CA GLY A 406 10.04 -12.97 8.38
C GLY A 406 10.27 -13.12 6.87
N LEU A 407 11.45 -12.70 6.39
CA LEU A 407 11.87 -12.74 4.98
C LEU A 407 12.66 -14.01 4.62
N LEU A 408 12.89 -14.90 5.59
CA LEU A 408 13.37 -16.26 5.33
C LEU A 408 12.18 -17.21 5.14
N PRO A 409 12.30 -18.27 4.31
CA PRO A 409 11.31 -19.34 4.26
C PRO A 409 11.04 -19.94 5.65
N PRO A 410 9.85 -20.54 5.89
CA PRO A 410 9.55 -21.24 7.15
C PRO A 410 10.56 -22.34 7.48
N HIS A 411 11.06 -23.02 6.46
CA HIS A 411 12.05 -24.10 6.60
C HIS A 411 13.40 -23.64 6.06
N PHE A 412 14.33 -23.34 6.97
CA PHE A 412 15.69 -22.98 6.60
C PHE A 412 16.71 -23.46 7.63
N HIS A 413 17.96 -23.61 7.18
CA HIS A 413 19.11 -23.91 8.02
C HIS A 413 20.37 -23.19 7.55
N ILE A 414 21.16 -22.67 8.49
CA ILE A 414 22.39 -21.93 8.24
C ILE A 414 23.58 -22.75 8.76
N VAL A 415 24.52 -23.09 7.89
CA VAL A 415 25.72 -23.87 8.23
C VAL A 415 26.95 -22.97 8.13
N GLY A 416 27.57 -22.67 9.26
CA GLY A 416 28.90 -22.05 9.29
C GLY A 416 29.98 -23.09 9.04
N TYR A 417 30.94 -22.80 8.15
CA TYR A 417 32.03 -23.72 7.85
C TYR A 417 33.37 -23.00 7.86
N ALA A 418 34.34 -23.49 8.64
CA ALA A 418 35.70 -22.93 8.65
C ALA A 418 36.77 -23.92 9.15
N ARG A 419 38.04 -23.59 8.90
CA ARG A 419 39.20 -24.39 9.37
C ARG A 419 39.38 -24.37 10.89
N SER A 420 38.90 -23.31 11.53
CA SER A 420 39.07 -23.05 12.96
C SER A 420 38.42 -24.14 13.80
N LYS A 421 39.20 -24.81 14.65
CA LYS A 421 38.69 -25.83 15.58
C LYS A 421 37.91 -25.16 16.71
N MET A 422 36.58 -25.23 16.66
CA MET A 422 35.69 -24.77 17.73
C MET A 422 34.37 -25.53 17.71
N THR A 423 33.70 -25.58 18.86
CA THR A 423 32.34 -26.13 18.97
C THR A 423 31.30 -25.14 18.46
N PHE A 424 30.07 -25.62 18.18
CA PHE A 424 28.98 -24.73 17.80
C PHE A 424 28.68 -23.67 18.88
N ASP A 425 28.72 -24.01 20.16
CA ASP A 425 28.48 -23.03 21.23
C ASP A 425 29.56 -21.94 21.27
N GLN A 426 30.83 -22.31 21.12
CA GLN A 426 31.92 -21.33 21.03
C GLN A 426 31.79 -20.44 19.80
N PHE A 427 31.34 -21.00 18.68
CA PHE A 427 31.03 -20.23 17.47
C PHE A 427 29.86 -19.27 17.70
N TRP A 428 28.77 -19.76 18.31
CA TRP A 428 27.57 -19.00 18.61
C TRP A 428 27.85 -17.84 19.56
N GLU A 429 28.65 -18.04 20.61
CA GLU A 429 29.07 -16.98 21.53
C GLU A 429 29.74 -15.82 20.80
N LYS A 430 30.57 -16.11 19.78
CA LYS A 430 31.19 -15.07 18.96
C LYS A 430 30.14 -14.29 18.20
N ILE A 431 29.29 -14.95 17.40
CA ILE A 431 28.32 -14.23 16.54
C ILE A 431 27.18 -13.57 17.34
N SER A 432 26.72 -14.18 18.42
CA SER A 432 25.58 -13.71 19.21
C SER A 432 25.80 -12.34 19.86
N GLN A 433 27.04 -11.94 20.15
CA GLN A 433 27.35 -10.62 20.69
C GLN A 433 26.81 -9.50 19.78
N LYS A 434 26.98 -9.65 18.46
CA LYS A 434 26.48 -8.65 17.51
C LYS A 434 24.97 -8.75 17.30
N LEU A 435 24.43 -9.97 17.31
CA LEU A 435 22.99 -10.22 17.13
C LEU A 435 22.16 -9.66 18.30
N LYS A 436 22.67 -9.71 19.54
CA LYS A 436 22.01 -9.14 20.73
C LYS A 436 21.68 -7.65 20.57
N SER A 437 22.54 -6.89 19.90
CA SER A 437 22.26 -5.47 19.64
C SER A 437 21.10 -5.29 18.64
N LEU A 438 20.93 -6.21 17.69
CA LEU A 438 19.84 -6.18 16.72
C LEU A 438 18.54 -6.72 17.30
N SER A 439 18.58 -7.76 18.14
CA SER A 439 17.37 -8.32 18.74
C SER A 439 16.62 -7.25 19.54
N SER A 440 17.32 -6.40 20.29
CA SER A 440 16.69 -5.27 21.00
C SER A 440 15.97 -4.24 20.10
N PHE A 441 16.36 -4.14 18.83
CA PHE A 441 15.69 -3.27 17.85
C PHE A 441 14.37 -3.89 17.37
N PHE A 442 14.37 -5.18 17.07
CA PHE A 442 13.19 -5.92 16.58
C PHE A 442 12.21 -6.33 17.70
N CYS A 443 12.69 -6.53 18.94
CA CYS A 443 11.86 -6.93 20.08
C CYS A 443 10.83 -5.89 20.56
N ARG A 444 10.78 -4.68 19.98
CA ARG A 444 9.65 -3.76 20.23
C ARG A 444 8.32 -4.25 19.65
N ARG A 445 8.36 -5.25 18.76
CA ARG A 445 7.21 -5.74 17.97
C ARG A 445 6.69 -7.12 18.38
N ALA A 446 7.36 -7.86 19.26
CA ALA A 446 6.95 -9.21 19.66
C ALA A 446 7.20 -9.47 21.15
N SER A 447 6.14 -9.85 21.86
CA SER A 447 6.22 -10.39 23.22
C SER A 447 6.76 -11.84 23.18
N ALA A 448 7.66 -12.15 24.12
CA ALA A 448 7.94 -13.49 24.66
C ALA A 448 8.52 -14.62 23.77
N ILE A 449 9.02 -14.38 22.55
CA ILE A 449 9.90 -15.35 21.87
C ILE A 449 11.34 -14.86 21.96
N ASP A 450 12.24 -15.68 22.53
CA ASP A 450 13.68 -15.43 22.45
C ASP A 450 14.14 -15.67 21.01
N LEU A 451 14.06 -14.60 20.19
CA LEU A 451 14.44 -14.60 18.78
C LEU A 451 15.87 -15.12 18.58
N LEU A 452 16.77 -14.91 19.54
CA LEU A 452 18.13 -15.44 19.47
C LEU A 452 18.16 -16.94 19.67
N ALA A 453 17.40 -17.47 20.63
CA ALA A 453 17.29 -18.92 20.84
C ALA A 453 16.65 -19.62 19.62
N SER A 454 15.59 -19.03 19.06
CA SER A 454 14.97 -19.55 17.84
C SER A 454 15.92 -19.47 16.64
N PHE A 455 16.62 -18.36 16.43
CA PHE A 455 17.62 -18.29 15.35
C PHE A 455 18.79 -19.27 15.57
N LYS A 456 19.18 -19.52 16.84
CA LYS A 456 20.21 -20.50 17.20
C LYS A 456 19.83 -21.90 16.74
N SER A 457 18.57 -22.31 16.86
CA SER A 457 18.14 -23.66 16.46
C SER A 457 18.22 -23.89 14.94
N HIS A 458 18.22 -22.82 14.15
CA HIS A 458 18.43 -22.87 12.69
C HIS A 458 19.91 -22.78 12.28
N CYS A 459 20.85 -22.83 13.21
CA CYS A 459 22.27 -22.66 12.93
C CYS A 459 23.08 -23.89 13.33
N SER A 460 24.14 -24.16 12.58
CA SER A 460 25.15 -25.18 12.90
C SER A 460 26.54 -24.72 12.49
N TYR A 461 27.57 -25.38 13.02
CA TYR A 461 28.96 -25.11 12.67
C TYR A 461 29.71 -26.41 12.38
N LEU A 462 30.45 -26.44 11.26
CA LEU A 462 31.30 -27.55 10.87
C LEU A 462 32.74 -27.09 10.67
N GLN A 463 33.67 -27.91 11.15
CA GLN A 463 35.09 -27.72 10.92
C GLN A 463 35.53 -28.48 9.67
N GLY A 464 36.33 -27.85 8.81
CA GLY A 464 37.01 -28.54 7.71
C GLY A 464 37.90 -27.64 6.86
N LEU A 465 38.71 -28.27 6.01
CA LEU A 465 39.59 -27.61 5.06
C LEU A 465 38.87 -27.26 3.75
N TYR A 466 39.28 -26.16 3.14
CA TYR A 466 38.63 -25.57 1.96
C TYR A 466 38.96 -26.26 0.63
N ASP A 467 39.93 -27.16 0.62
CA ASP A 467 40.50 -27.86 -0.53
C ASP A 467 40.43 -29.39 -0.40
N ARG A 468 39.83 -29.91 0.68
CA ARG A 468 39.76 -31.35 0.95
C ARG A 468 38.37 -31.92 0.65
N PRO A 469 38.22 -32.76 -0.40
CA PRO A 469 36.92 -33.32 -0.77
C PRO A 469 36.23 -34.12 0.35
N ALA A 470 37.00 -34.83 1.18
CA ALA A 470 36.46 -35.59 2.31
C ALA A 470 35.74 -34.70 3.34
N ASP A 471 36.26 -33.49 3.61
CA ASP A 471 35.64 -32.57 4.56
C ASP A 471 34.34 -31.97 3.99
N PHE A 472 34.28 -31.78 2.66
CA PHE A 472 33.04 -31.40 1.97
C PHE A 472 32.03 -32.55 1.87
N ALA A 473 32.47 -33.81 1.87
CA ALA A 473 31.56 -34.96 1.99
C ALA A 473 30.82 -34.94 3.33
N ASN A 474 31.52 -34.62 4.43
CA ASN A 474 30.89 -34.44 5.74
C ASN A 474 29.87 -33.29 5.74
N LEU A 475 30.21 -32.15 5.13
CA LEU A 475 29.26 -31.04 4.93
C LEU A 475 28.04 -31.49 4.10
N GLY A 476 28.25 -32.27 3.04
CA GLY A 476 27.19 -32.80 2.20
C GLY A 476 26.23 -33.73 2.96
N ASN A 477 26.77 -34.58 3.84
CA ASN A 477 25.96 -35.44 4.70
C ASN A 477 25.13 -34.64 5.70
N HIS A 478 25.75 -33.68 6.40
CA HIS A 478 25.06 -32.78 7.32
C HIS A 478 23.94 -31.99 6.63
N LEU A 479 24.17 -31.49 5.40
CA LEU A 479 23.15 -30.80 4.62
C LEU A 479 21.95 -31.72 4.32
N LYS A 480 22.19 -32.99 3.96
CA LYS A 480 21.11 -33.96 3.73
C LYS A 480 20.33 -34.26 5.01
N GLU A 481 21.02 -34.37 6.14
CA GLU A 481 20.40 -34.62 7.44
C GLU A 481 19.45 -33.48 7.85
N VAL A 482 19.86 -32.22 7.70
CA VAL A 482 19.02 -31.07 8.07
C VAL A 482 17.90 -30.78 7.08
N GLU A 483 18.10 -31.10 5.80
CA GLU A 483 17.08 -30.91 4.75
C GLU A 483 15.99 -31.99 4.78
N GLY A 484 16.31 -33.19 5.30
CA GLY A 484 15.38 -34.32 5.39
C GLY A 484 14.76 -34.69 4.04
N ASP A 485 13.45 -34.88 4.03
CA ASP A 485 12.67 -35.31 2.87
C ASP A 485 12.06 -34.14 2.06
N ALA A 486 12.60 -32.92 2.20
CA ALA A 486 12.08 -31.75 1.49
C ALA A 486 11.99 -31.95 -0.04
N GLU A 487 10.84 -31.59 -0.63
CA GLU A 487 10.58 -31.76 -2.07
C GLU A 487 11.41 -30.81 -2.94
N GLN A 488 11.58 -29.57 -2.48
CA GLN A 488 12.40 -28.55 -3.14
C GLN A 488 13.40 -27.95 -2.15
N VAL A 489 14.68 -27.96 -2.53
CA VAL A 489 15.77 -27.41 -1.72
C VAL A 489 16.50 -26.31 -2.50
N GLY A 490 16.55 -25.12 -1.92
CA GLY A 490 17.45 -24.04 -2.35
C GLY A 490 18.75 -24.10 -1.56
N ARG A 491 19.91 -24.13 -2.23
CA ARG A 491 21.22 -24.03 -1.56
C ARG A 491 21.94 -22.74 -1.94
N VAL A 492 22.33 -21.95 -0.94
CA VAL A 492 23.18 -20.78 -1.10
C VAL A 492 24.56 -21.05 -0.50
N LEU A 493 25.61 -20.99 -1.30
CA LEU A 493 26.99 -21.05 -0.86
C LEU A 493 27.56 -19.62 -0.80
N TYR A 494 27.78 -19.08 0.40
CA TYR A 494 28.38 -17.77 0.60
C TYR A 494 29.89 -17.89 0.86
N LEU A 495 30.72 -17.35 -0.04
CA LEU A 495 32.17 -17.41 0.05
C LEU A 495 32.73 -16.20 0.81
N ALA A 496 32.70 -16.23 2.15
CA ALA A 496 33.39 -15.24 2.99
C ALA A 496 34.88 -15.61 3.17
N LEU A 497 35.56 -15.88 2.05
CA LEU A 497 36.92 -16.40 1.99
C LEU A 497 37.88 -15.45 1.24
N PRO A 498 39.21 -15.61 1.41
CA PRO A 498 40.18 -15.02 0.50
C PRO A 498 40.05 -15.59 -0.93
N PRO A 499 40.42 -14.82 -1.98
CA PRO A 499 40.29 -15.25 -3.38
C PRO A 499 40.99 -16.55 -3.73
N ASP A 500 42.16 -16.80 -3.14
CA ASP A 500 43.02 -17.95 -3.48
C ASP A 500 42.36 -19.30 -3.21
N VAL A 501 41.37 -19.34 -2.30
CA VAL A 501 40.65 -20.56 -1.92
C VAL A 501 39.26 -20.67 -2.56
N PHE A 502 38.80 -19.66 -3.32
CA PHE A 502 37.48 -19.70 -3.96
C PHE A 502 37.33 -20.92 -4.88
N LEU A 503 38.25 -21.11 -5.82
CA LEU A 503 38.12 -22.15 -6.83
C LEU A 503 38.20 -23.57 -6.24
N PRO A 504 39.17 -23.90 -5.35
CA PRO A 504 39.18 -25.20 -4.66
C PRO A 504 37.90 -25.47 -3.85
N SER A 505 37.37 -24.46 -3.16
CA SER A 505 36.14 -24.59 -2.37
C SER A 505 34.91 -24.82 -3.24
N VAL A 506 34.73 -24.03 -4.30
CA VAL A 506 33.61 -24.20 -5.23
C VAL A 506 33.67 -25.57 -5.90
N LYS A 507 34.87 -26.01 -6.32
CA LYS A 507 35.06 -27.34 -6.93
C LYS A 507 34.65 -28.46 -5.96
N SER A 508 35.12 -28.41 -4.71
CA SER A 508 34.82 -29.43 -3.71
C SER A 508 33.33 -29.41 -3.32
N TYR A 509 32.75 -28.22 -3.14
CA TYR A 509 31.32 -28.06 -2.88
C TYR A 509 30.46 -28.59 -4.03
N ARG A 510 30.85 -28.31 -5.28
CA ARG A 510 30.14 -28.77 -6.47
C ARG A 510 30.11 -30.28 -6.61
N GLN A 511 31.13 -30.96 -6.09
CA GLN A 511 31.24 -32.43 -6.11
C GLN A 511 30.41 -33.08 -4.99
N SER A 512 30.46 -32.54 -3.77
CA SER A 512 29.92 -33.23 -2.59
C SER A 512 28.61 -32.65 -2.03
N CYS A 513 28.32 -31.38 -2.31
CA CYS A 513 27.24 -30.62 -1.68
C CYS A 513 26.25 -30.02 -2.69
N TRP A 514 26.35 -30.35 -3.98
CA TRP A 514 25.46 -29.79 -4.98
C TRP A 514 24.08 -30.44 -4.92
N ASN A 515 23.03 -29.64 -4.86
CA ASN A 515 21.66 -30.14 -4.85
C ASN A 515 21.16 -30.45 -6.27
N THR A 516 20.40 -31.53 -6.42
CA THR A 516 19.69 -31.90 -7.67
C THR A 516 18.19 -31.63 -7.61
N LYS A 517 17.59 -31.50 -6.41
CA LYS A 517 16.15 -31.27 -6.18
C LYS A 517 15.84 -29.79 -5.93
N GLY A 518 16.10 -28.91 -6.89
CA GLY A 518 15.88 -27.46 -6.74
C GLY A 518 17.01 -26.63 -7.36
N TRP A 519 17.42 -25.56 -6.68
CA TRP A 519 18.42 -24.61 -7.21
C TRP A 519 19.64 -24.47 -6.30
N ASN A 520 20.77 -24.08 -6.90
CA ASN A 520 22.01 -23.77 -6.19
C ASN A 520 22.48 -22.38 -6.62
N ARG A 521 22.96 -21.57 -5.67
CA ARG A 521 23.53 -20.24 -5.91
C ARG A 521 24.82 -20.08 -5.12
N VAL A 522 25.81 -19.45 -5.72
CA VAL A 522 27.13 -19.19 -5.14
C VAL A 522 27.35 -17.69 -5.07
N VAL A 523 27.49 -17.16 -3.87
CA VAL A 523 27.77 -15.75 -3.61
C VAL A 523 29.27 -15.57 -3.44
N VAL A 524 29.86 -14.71 -4.27
CA VAL A 524 31.31 -14.47 -4.34
C VAL A 524 31.59 -13.01 -4.00
N GLU A 525 32.50 -12.80 -3.05
CA GLU A 525 32.93 -11.47 -2.63
C GLU A 525 34.14 -10.97 -3.45
N LYS A 526 34.30 -9.64 -3.49
CA LYS A 526 35.47 -9.01 -4.10
C LYS A 526 36.75 -9.38 -3.31
N PRO A 527 37.94 -9.41 -3.93
CA PRO A 527 38.27 -8.96 -5.29
C PRO A 527 38.08 -10.02 -6.40
N PHE A 528 37.63 -9.56 -7.57
CA PHE A 528 37.43 -10.38 -8.78
C PHE A 528 38.63 -10.30 -9.73
N GLY A 529 39.82 -10.64 -9.23
CA GLY A 529 41.09 -10.39 -9.91
C GLY A 529 41.67 -9.00 -9.58
N ARG A 530 42.82 -8.69 -10.18
CA ARG A 530 43.56 -7.42 -10.00
C ARG A 530 43.68 -6.60 -11.28
N ASP A 531 43.35 -7.21 -12.41
CA ASP A 531 43.39 -6.67 -13.76
C ASP A 531 42.49 -7.52 -14.67
N LEU A 532 42.35 -7.13 -15.93
CA LEU A 532 41.54 -7.86 -16.91
C LEU A 532 41.96 -9.33 -17.03
N LYS A 533 43.27 -9.61 -17.20
CA LYS A 533 43.79 -10.97 -17.41
C LYS A 533 43.49 -11.90 -16.24
N SER A 534 43.69 -11.44 -15.00
CA SER A 534 43.40 -12.22 -13.80
C SER A 534 41.91 -12.36 -13.53
N SER A 535 41.11 -11.35 -13.87
CA SER A 535 39.63 -11.40 -13.79
C SER A 535 39.05 -12.39 -14.79
N ASP A 536 39.54 -12.40 -16.04
CA ASP A 536 39.14 -13.35 -17.08
C ASP A 536 39.47 -14.78 -16.68
N LYS A 537 40.68 -15.00 -16.15
CA LYS A 537 41.10 -16.31 -15.65
C LYS A 537 40.19 -16.81 -14.52
N LEU A 538 39.86 -15.94 -13.55
CA LEU A 538 38.95 -16.29 -12.46
C LEU A 538 37.54 -16.60 -12.98
N SER A 539 37.02 -15.74 -13.86
CA SER A 539 35.69 -15.88 -14.44
C SER A 539 35.56 -17.16 -15.26
N ALA A 540 36.52 -17.44 -16.15
CA ALA A 540 36.57 -18.68 -16.92
C ALA A 540 36.62 -19.93 -16.01
N SER A 541 37.39 -19.86 -14.93
CA SER A 541 37.51 -20.98 -13.98
C SER A 541 36.22 -21.23 -13.20
N LEU A 542 35.50 -20.17 -12.80
CA LEU A 542 34.20 -20.28 -12.13
C LEU A 542 33.11 -20.76 -13.10
N MET A 543 33.08 -20.21 -14.32
CA MET A 543 32.11 -20.59 -15.35
C MET A 543 32.29 -22.04 -15.85
N ALA A 544 33.49 -22.62 -15.70
CA ALA A 544 33.71 -24.04 -15.94
C ALA A 544 32.98 -24.96 -14.93
N LEU A 545 32.59 -24.43 -13.76
CA LEU A 545 31.96 -25.18 -12.67
C LEU A 545 30.49 -24.79 -12.44
N LEU A 546 30.13 -23.55 -12.77
CA LEU A 546 28.88 -22.90 -12.44
C LEU A 546 28.30 -22.21 -13.68
N ARG A 547 26.97 -22.15 -13.77
CA ARG A 547 26.31 -21.31 -14.78
C ARG A 547 26.26 -19.86 -14.30
N GLU A 548 26.20 -18.91 -15.22
CA GLU A 548 26.17 -17.48 -14.86
C GLU A 548 25.02 -17.12 -13.91
N ARG A 549 23.81 -17.68 -14.13
CA ARG A 549 22.64 -17.51 -13.24
C ARG A 549 22.82 -18.09 -11.82
N GLU A 550 23.83 -18.92 -11.61
CA GLU A 550 24.17 -19.54 -10.33
C GLU A 550 25.21 -18.69 -9.58
N ILE A 551 25.82 -17.67 -10.21
CA ILE A 551 26.89 -16.85 -9.63
C ILE A 551 26.37 -15.47 -9.25
N PHE A 552 26.54 -15.11 -7.97
CA PHE A 552 26.15 -13.81 -7.42
C PHE A 552 27.41 -13.08 -6.94
N ARG A 553 27.93 -12.18 -7.79
CA ARG A 553 29.13 -11.38 -7.48
C ARG A 553 28.71 -10.15 -6.67
N ILE A 554 29.21 -10.03 -5.44
CA ILE A 554 28.81 -8.95 -4.54
C ILE A 554 29.57 -7.66 -4.88
N ASP A 555 28.78 -6.63 -5.19
CA ASP A 555 29.13 -5.24 -4.95
C ASP A 555 28.11 -4.66 -3.97
N HIS A 556 28.51 -4.48 -2.71
CA HIS A 556 27.60 -4.06 -1.65
C HIS A 556 27.07 -2.62 -1.81
N TYR A 557 27.62 -1.80 -2.71
CA TYR A 557 27.04 -0.49 -3.01
C TYR A 557 25.73 -0.62 -3.77
N LEU A 558 25.56 -1.66 -4.59
CA LEU A 558 24.30 -1.92 -5.29
C LEU A 558 23.14 -2.24 -4.33
N GLY A 559 23.45 -2.73 -3.12
CA GLY A 559 22.45 -3.00 -2.08
C GLY A 559 22.10 -1.80 -1.20
N LYS A 560 22.67 -0.61 -1.46
CA LYS A 560 22.31 0.59 -0.71
C LYS A 560 21.03 1.19 -1.26
N GLU A 561 20.12 1.58 -0.37
CA GLU A 561 18.82 2.16 -0.70
C GLU A 561 18.90 3.23 -1.79
N MET A 562 19.72 4.27 -1.58
CA MET A 562 19.88 5.35 -2.57
C MET A 562 20.42 4.89 -3.93
N SER A 563 21.18 3.79 -3.97
CA SER A 563 21.69 3.22 -5.23
C SER A 563 20.58 2.49 -5.98
N LEU A 564 19.72 1.77 -5.27
CA LEU A 564 18.51 1.15 -5.81
C LEU A 564 17.50 2.20 -6.31
N SER A 565 17.37 3.31 -5.58
CA SER A 565 16.46 4.41 -5.94
C SER A 565 16.82 5.14 -7.23
N LEU A 566 18.07 5.02 -7.74
CA LEU A 566 18.48 5.71 -8.97
C LEU A 566 17.65 5.28 -10.18
N THR A 567 17.35 3.99 -10.32
CA THR A 567 16.55 3.47 -11.44
C THR A 567 15.12 4.03 -11.38
N ALA A 568 14.51 4.03 -10.19
CA ALA A 568 13.18 4.58 -9.98
C ALA A 568 13.17 6.10 -10.23
N LEU A 569 14.14 6.84 -9.69
CA LEU A 569 14.27 8.27 -9.89
C LEU A 569 14.33 8.64 -11.38
N ARG A 570 15.14 7.91 -12.16
CA ARG A 570 15.37 8.22 -13.58
C ARG A 570 14.20 7.80 -14.48
N PHE A 571 13.61 6.63 -14.26
CA PHE A 571 12.70 6.02 -15.23
C PHE A 571 11.23 6.00 -14.81
N ALA A 572 10.90 6.25 -13.54
CA ALA A 572 9.52 6.39 -13.08
C ALA A 572 9.01 7.84 -13.12
N ASN A 573 9.92 8.83 -13.24
CA ASN A 573 9.56 10.25 -13.18
C ASN A 573 9.74 10.91 -14.55
N VAL A 574 8.63 11.18 -15.24
CA VAL A 574 8.64 11.84 -16.56
C VAL A 574 9.37 13.18 -16.52
N ALA A 575 9.22 13.94 -15.42
CA ALA A 575 9.89 15.23 -15.25
C ALA A 575 11.43 15.13 -15.23
N PHE A 576 11.99 14.00 -14.78
CA PHE A 576 13.45 13.82 -14.72
C PHE A 576 14.03 13.23 -16.01
N MET A 577 13.23 12.65 -16.91
CA MET A 577 13.74 12.04 -18.14
C MET A 577 14.53 13.03 -19.02
N PRO A 578 14.06 14.26 -19.30
CA PRO A 578 14.84 15.24 -20.08
C PRO A 578 16.11 15.70 -19.36
N LEU A 579 16.10 15.69 -18.03
CA LEU A 579 17.21 16.18 -17.20
C LEU A 579 18.39 15.21 -17.13
N PHE A 580 18.26 13.98 -17.63
CA PHE A 580 19.36 13.02 -17.78
C PHE A 580 19.86 12.95 -19.23
N HIS A 581 20.06 14.12 -19.86
CA HIS A 581 20.57 14.24 -21.22
C HIS A 581 21.70 15.27 -21.31
N ARG A 582 22.61 15.10 -22.28
CA ARG A 582 23.79 15.96 -22.48
C ARG A 582 23.47 17.44 -22.73
N ASP A 583 22.25 17.74 -23.19
CA ASP A 583 21.81 19.11 -23.47
C ASP A 583 21.48 19.89 -22.18
N TYR A 584 21.21 19.18 -21.08
CA TYR A 584 20.81 19.78 -19.79
C TYR A 584 21.83 19.52 -18.68
N VAL A 585 22.66 18.49 -18.81
CA VAL A 585 23.67 18.11 -17.81
C VAL A 585 25.06 18.59 -18.24
N HIS A 586 25.60 19.57 -17.52
CA HIS A 586 26.99 20.02 -17.74
C HIS A 586 28.04 18.99 -17.30
N SER A 587 27.87 18.39 -16.12
CA SER A 587 28.81 17.39 -15.59
C SER A 587 28.16 16.49 -14.54
N VAL A 588 28.60 15.23 -14.49
CA VAL A 588 28.24 14.28 -13.43
C VAL A 588 29.45 14.06 -12.52
N ARG A 589 29.24 14.18 -11.20
CA ARG A 589 30.31 13.97 -10.21
C ARG A 589 29.90 12.88 -9.21
N ILE A 590 30.62 11.77 -9.25
CA ILE A 590 30.49 10.67 -8.28
C ILE A 590 31.63 10.80 -7.29
N THR A 591 31.31 10.95 -6.01
CA THR A 591 32.30 11.24 -4.96
C THR A 591 32.24 10.18 -3.87
N PHE A 592 33.39 9.60 -3.55
CA PHE A 592 33.60 8.76 -2.38
C PHE A 592 34.60 9.44 -1.46
N LYS A 593 34.24 9.61 -0.19
CA LYS A 593 35.09 10.18 0.84
C LYS A 593 35.00 9.33 2.10
N GLU A 594 36.14 9.06 2.71
CA GLU A 594 36.24 8.44 4.02
C GLU A 594 37.04 9.34 4.95
N GLN A 595 36.63 9.41 6.21
CA GLN A 595 37.36 10.16 7.25
C GLN A 595 38.49 9.31 7.87
N SER A 596 38.48 7.99 7.65
CA SER A 596 39.44 7.03 8.17
C SER A 596 40.57 6.75 7.16
N GLY A 597 41.81 6.67 7.65
CA GLY A 597 42.95 6.18 6.86
C GLY A 597 42.97 4.65 6.69
N THR A 598 44.07 4.10 6.19
CA THR A 598 44.21 2.66 5.88
C THR A 598 44.33 1.75 7.11
N TRP A 599 44.52 2.30 8.32
CA TRP A 599 44.60 1.59 9.61
C TRP A 599 45.34 0.24 9.54
N ARG A 600 44.79 -0.83 10.12
CA ARG A 600 45.37 -2.18 10.13
C ARG A 600 45.31 -2.91 8.77
N ARG A 601 44.82 -2.25 7.72
CA ARG A 601 44.71 -2.80 6.36
C ARG A 601 45.75 -2.24 5.40
N GLY A 602 46.72 -1.45 5.87
CA GLY A 602 47.77 -0.85 5.05
C GLY A 602 48.45 -1.82 4.09
N GLY A 603 48.87 -3.00 4.57
CA GLY A 603 49.54 -4.01 3.71
C GLY A 603 48.62 -4.65 2.65
N TYR A 604 47.31 -4.74 2.89
CA TYR A 604 46.36 -5.14 1.85
C TYR A 604 46.14 -4.00 0.86
N PHE A 605 45.90 -2.78 1.37
CA PHE A 605 45.59 -1.62 0.55
C PHE A 605 46.74 -1.24 -0.39
N ASP A 606 47.99 -1.35 0.04
CA ASP A 606 49.18 -1.03 -0.76
C ASP A 606 49.25 -1.85 -2.05
N ASN A 607 48.86 -3.12 -1.99
CA ASN A 607 48.86 -4.03 -3.14
C ASN A 607 47.67 -3.83 -4.11
N TYR A 608 46.65 -3.06 -3.72
CA TYR A 608 45.43 -2.86 -4.53
C TYR A 608 45.27 -1.41 -4.98
N GLY A 609 45.49 -0.46 -4.08
CA GLY A 609 45.26 0.97 -4.27
C GLY A 609 43.77 1.33 -4.33
N ILE A 610 43.49 2.65 -4.25
CA ILE A 610 42.12 3.17 -4.25
C ILE A 610 41.32 2.83 -5.52
N ILE A 611 42.02 2.71 -6.65
CA ILE A 611 41.39 2.39 -7.94
C ILE A 611 40.74 1.00 -7.88
N ARG A 612 41.46 -0.03 -7.43
CA ARG A 612 40.90 -1.38 -7.36
C ARG A 612 39.97 -1.57 -6.17
N ASP A 613 40.24 -0.88 -5.06
CA ASP A 613 39.47 -1.06 -3.84
C ASP A 613 38.05 -0.49 -3.96
N VAL A 614 37.90 0.69 -4.59
CA VAL A 614 36.64 1.44 -4.62
C VAL A 614 36.23 1.90 -6.03
N MET A 615 37.17 2.40 -6.84
CA MET A 615 36.80 3.04 -8.11
C MET A 615 36.30 2.03 -9.15
N GLN A 616 37.05 0.95 -9.36
CA GLN A 616 36.78 -0.08 -10.36
C GLN A 616 35.48 -0.85 -10.11
N ASN A 617 35.03 -0.90 -8.84
CA ASN A 617 33.80 -1.56 -8.43
C ASN A 617 32.68 -0.54 -8.14
N HIS A 618 32.61 0.00 -6.93
CA HIS A 618 31.51 0.80 -6.42
C HIS A 618 31.21 2.04 -7.27
N MET A 619 32.25 2.81 -7.62
CA MET A 619 32.05 4.04 -8.40
C MET A 619 31.60 3.75 -9.82
N ILE A 620 32.20 2.74 -10.48
CA ILE A 620 31.78 2.32 -11.82
C ILE A 620 30.35 1.75 -11.80
N GLN A 621 29.98 0.97 -10.78
CA GLN A 621 28.60 0.46 -10.66
C GLN A 621 27.59 1.60 -10.54
N LEU A 622 27.85 2.61 -9.71
CA LEU A 622 27.00 3.81 -9.63
C LEU A 622 26.98 4.58 -10.94
N LEU A 623 28.13 4.73 -11.61
CA LEU A 623 28.22 5.37 -12.92
C LEU A 623 27.29 4.68 -13.92
N THR A 624 27.31 3.35 -14.00
CA THR A 624 26.44 2.62 -14.92
C THR A 624 24.96 2.85 -14.61
N LEU A 625 24.56 2.91 -13.34
CA LEU A 625 23.17 3.20 -12.96
C LEU A 625 22.73 4.62 -13.30
N VAL A 626 23.66 5.58 -13.24
CA VAL A 626 23.42 6.98 -13.61
C VAL A 626 23.38 7.17 -15.13
N ALA A 627 24.19 6.42 -15.88
CA ALA A 627 24.39 6.63 -17.31
C ALA A 627 23.63 5.66 -18.23
N MET A 628 23.14 4.52 -17.73
CA MET A 628 22.45 3.53 -18.56
C MET A 628 21.20 4.10 -19.22
N GLU A 629 20.85 3.62 -20.41
CA GLU A 629 19.57 3.94 -21.03
C GLU A 629 18.42 3.30 -20.25
N ARG A 630 17.18 3.68 -20.60
CA ARG A 630 16.00 3.02 -20.04
C ARG A 630 15.99 1.54 -20.47
N PRO A 631 16.02 0.58 -19.52
CA PRO A 631 15.98 -0.82 -19.86
C PRO A 631 14.62 -1.21 -20.45
N ALA A 632 14.60 -2.27 -21.26
CA ALA A 632 13.38 -2.77 -21.90
C ALA A 632 12.32 -3.22 -20.86
N SER A 633 12.78 -3.77 -19.73
CA SER A 633 11.94 -4.08 -18.57
C SER A 633 12.76 -3.99 -17.28
N LEU A 634 12.11 -4.26 -16.14
CA LEU A 634 12.78 -4.33 -14.83
C LEU A 634 13.38 -5.72 -14.54
N LYS A 635 13.45 -6.61 -15.54
CA LYS A 635 14.12 -7.91 -15.38
C LYS A 635 15.64 -7.72 -15.25
N ASP A 636 16.26 -8.59 -14.46
CA ASP A 636 17.68 -8.54 -14.13
C ASP A 636 18.57 -8.44 -15.38
N ASP A 637 18.28 -9.24 -16.41
CA ASP A 637 19.08 -9.31 -17.64
C ASP A 637 19.01 -7.99 -18.43
N ASP A 638 17.82 -7.42 -18.61
CA ASP A 638 17.62 -6.17 -19.36
C ASP A 638 18.34 -4.99 -18.68
N ILE A 639 18.32 -4.93 -17.35
CA ILE A 639 19.05 -3.90 -16.59
C ILE A 639 20.56 -4.08 -16.74
N ARG A 640 21.05 -5.33 -16.67
CA ARG A 640 22.49 -5.60 -16.83
C ARG A 640 22.97 -5.26 -18.23
N ASP A 641 22.17 -5.54 -19.26
CA ASP A 641 22.52 -5.26 -20.65
C ASP A 641 22.75 -3.76 -20.88
N GLU A 642 21.86 -2.90 -20.35
CA GLU A 642 22.04 -1.45 -20.45
C GLU A 642 23.24 -0.94 -19.62
N LYS A 643 23.53 -1.54 -18.47
CA LYS A 643 24.75 -1.23 -17.70
C LYS A 643 26.01 -1.61 -18.48
N VAL A 644 26.05 -2.79 -19.10
CA VAL A 644 27.19 -3.26 -19.91
C VAL A 644 27.37 -2.41 -21.16
N LYS A 645 26.28 -1.96 -21.78
CA LYS A 645 26.30 -1.07 -22.94
C LYS A 645 27.02 0.25 -22.63
N VAL A 646 26.79 0.84 -21.46
CA VAL A 646 27.55 2.01 -21.00
C VAL A 646 29.05 1.70 -20.94
N LEU A 647 29.43 0.60 -20.27
CA LEU A 647 30.83 0.23 -20.11
C LEU A 647 31.55 0.00 -21.44
N LYS A 648 30.86 -0.59 -22.43
CA LYS A 648 31.41 -0.80 -23.78
C LYS A 648 31.66 0.49 -24.56
N GLN A 649 30.99 1.58 -24.20
CA GLN A 649 31.14 2.89 -24.84
C GLN A 649 32.18 3.77 -24.13
N MET A 650 32.67 3.36 -22.97
CA MET A 650 33.70 4.09 -22.24
C MET A 650 35.08 3.80 -22.84
N PRO A 651 35.83 4.81 -23.30
CA PRO A 651 37.23 4.61 -23.65
C PRO A 651 38.02 4.24 -22.38
N PRO A 652 39.12 3.46 -22.51
CA PRO A 652 40.06 3.26 -21.42
C PRO A 652 40.53 4.62 -20.88
N VAL A 653 40.65 4.71 -19.54
CA VAL A 653 41.08 5.92 -18.81
C VAL A 653 42.54 6.26 -19.10
#